data_AF-A0A1Q8T4Z5-F1
#
_entry.id   AF-A0A1Q8T4Z5-F1
#
_cell.length_a   1.000
_cell.length_b   1.000
_cell.length_c   1.000
_cell.angle_alpha   90.00
_cell.angle_beta   90.00
_cell.angle_gamma   90.00
#
_symmetry.space_group_name_H-M   'P 1'
#
loop_
_entity.id
_entity.type
_entity.pdbx_description
1 polymer ?
#
loop_
_entity_poly.entity_id
_entity_poly.type
_entity_poly.pdbx_seq_one_letter_code
_entity_poly.pdbx_strand_id
1 'polypeptide(L)'
;MPSDTDSPAVEARLAPRLEQLDEALAMLAQAPSFSRPARATRVFDIARRVLLEPGGCEALELRAAAIDSSGLFADSDWATPQHLLPALTPLSLGSPDADTVTIESLSELRLLAVAKGDYPHALISAEHAHHYLTQVLALNLPRLFDMASEAERETQGRLADVPRTLFRYLAERIGFEFIIDVMIDEIWRLLEQRPLLTDSIRQMITQIALCQANPEIDLGTSGQGAARLVSSLFGPTQGCREDPGVGVYAERLSAMDIPALQQEASGMARAMRDIGLVSPYHPVLLRYLLDNNDHLISEALGLSTTGRDCLLCYHELVRALVDGIAYPETAQAIYGLAMLLERGILYQPPLAPALWRQLALPLSGGSRQRLALAYGQSVSPEARLLEGVLCMLGLPLGVGQGNNPTCQSARALSMWAYNDPDYLLQMVAWAARDDEIVMQFEGQPISSMSSGAGLSTGLSLDLDPVSLLVVPHLDRIYAEMGRLCLDREGDPHRWVNPEFHGWWAGRGFHIIVDVTTGKIETPETFYRHFYATYHPFYNGNQPLVHPQPAGIAVTDSASRFIGWHAITILRAALGPDDTMRLYFFNPNNDSGQDWGDGVVVSTAGNGERFGEASLPFAQFASRLYIFHLDPQEQGAPADVRGEELADVMGYLRRSWGAERLTET
;
A
#
# COMPACT_ATOMS: atom_id res chain seq x y z
N MET A 1 -22.19 -29.20 -8.49
CA MET A 1 -22.95 -29.95 -9.53
C MET A 1 -24.40 -29.51 -9.48
N PRO A 2 -24.91 -28.70 -10.42
CA PRO A 2 -26.34 -28.39 -10.49
C PRO A 2 -27.12 -29.58 -11.08
N SER A 3 -28.33 -29.81 -10.59
CA SER A 3 -29.23 -30.88 -11.06
C SER A 3 -29.67 -30.67 -12.51
N ASP A 4 -29.70 -31.73 -13.32
CA ASP A 4 -30.09 -31.81 -14.74
C ASP A 4 -31.43 -31.13 -15.13
N THR A 5 -32.24 -30.72 -14.15
CA THR A 5 -33.53 -30.06 -14.36
C THR A 5 -33.47 -28.54 -14.55
N ASP A 6 -32.35 -27.87 -14.26
CA ASP A 6 -32.23 -26.39 -14.40
C ASP A 6 -31.71 -25.92 -15.77
N SER A 7 -31.06 -26.80 -16.54
CA SER A 7 -30.36 -26.46 -17.79
C SER A 7 -31.28 -25.87 -18.90
N PRO A 8 -32.49 -26.41 -19.18
CA PRO A 8 -33.35 -25.88 -20.25
C PRO A 8 -33.95 -24.49 -19.94
N ALA A 9 -34.19 -24.21 -18.66
CA ALA A 9 -34.79 -22.95 -18.21
C ALA A 9 -33.76 -21.79 -18.14
N VAL A 10 -32.48 -22.13 -18.00
CA VAL A 10 -31.36 -21.18 -18.11
C VAL A 10 -31.10 -20.83 -19.58
N GLU A 11 -31.02 -21.82 -20.46
CA GLU A 11 -30.87 -21.60 -21.91
C GLU A 11 -32.00 -20.72 -22.48
N ALA A 12 -33.24 -20.96 -22.06
CA ALA A 12 -34.40 -20.16 -22.47
C ALA A 12 -34.34 -18.68 -22.04
N ARG A 13 -33.57 -18.34 -20.99
CA ARG A 13 -33.38 -16.95 -20.51
C ARG A 13 -32.15 -16.28 -21.10
N LEU A 14 -31.09 -17.04 -21.33
CA LEU A 14 -29.80 -16.54 -21.80
C LEU A 14 -29.83 -16.20 -23.30
N ALA A 15 -30.36 -17.10 -24.14
CA ALA A 15 -30.41 -16.94 -25.59
C ALA A 15 -31.03 -15.59 -26.05
N PRO A 16 -32.23 -15.17 -25.60
CA PRO A 16 -32.80 -13.90 -26.04
C PRO A 16 -32.03 -12.68 -25.56
N ARG A 17 -31.31 -12.77 -24.43
CA ARG A 17 -30.45 -11.67 -23.95
C ARG A 17 -29.18 -11.54 -24.78
N LEU A 18 -28.62 -12.66 -25.23
CA LEU A 18 -27.47 -12.67 -26.12
C LEU A 18 -27.81 -12.09 -27.49
N GLU A 19 -28.98 -12.40 -28.06
CA GLU A 19 -29.44 -11.77 -29.30
C GLU A 19 -29.57 -10.25 -29.17
N GLN A 20 -30.15 -9.79 -28.05
CA GLN A 20 -30.24 -8.35 -27.75
C GLN A 20 -28.86 -7.71 -27.56
N LEU A 21 -27.91 -8.44 -26.97
CA LEU A 21 -26.54 -7.97 -26.78
C LEU A 21 -25.85 -7.80 -28.14
N ASP A 22 -25.94 -8.81 -29.00
CA ASP A 22 -25.33 -8.80 -30.34
C ASP A 22 -25.89 -7.65 -31.19
N GLU A 23 -27.21 -7.40 -31.13
CA GLU A 23 -27.83 -6.24 -31.78
C GLU A 23 -27.32 -4.91 -31.19
N ALA A 24 -27.23 -4.80 -29.86
CA ALA A 24 -26.77 -3.58 -29.20
C ALA A 24 -25.28 -3.27 -29.51
N LEU A 25 -24.42 -4.29 -29.58
CA LEU A 25 -23.03 -4.17 -29.99
C LEU A 25 -22.91 -3.70 -31.44
N ALA A 26 -23.71 -4.26 -32.35
CA ALA A 26 -23.74 -3.82 -33.75
C ALA A 26 -24.19 -2.35 -33.89
N MET A 27 -25.21 -1.96 -33.11
CA MET A 27 -25.67 -0.57 -33.06
C MET A 27 -24.60 0.39 -32.50
N LEU A 28 -23.84 -0.03 -31.48
CA LEU A 28 -22.77 0.76 -30.88
C LEU A 28 -21.61 0.95 -31.87
N ALA A 29 -21.19 -0.12 -32.55
CA ALA A 29 -20.12 -0.09 -33.55
C ALA A 29 -20.39 0.92 -34.68
N GLN A 30 -21.66 1.02 -35.10
CA GLN A 30 -22.11 1.91 -36.18
C GLN A 30 -22.48 3.32 -35.70
N ALA A 31 -22.50 3.57 -34.38
CA ALA A 31 -22.97 4.83 -33.83
C ALA A 31 -21.95 5.96 -34.03
N PRO A 32 -22.39 7.17 -34.45
CA PRO A 32 -21.54 8.36 -34.45
C PRO A 32 -21.15 8.76 -33.03
N SER A 33 -19.97 9.39 -32.88
CA SER A 33 -19.30 9.69 -31.60
C SER A 33 -20.23 10.30 -30.55
N PHE A 34 -21.04 11.30 -30.91
CA PHE A 34 -21.94 11.99 -29.99
C PHE A 34 -23.07 11.11 -29.41
N SER A 35 -23.40 9.98 -30.05
CA SER A 35 -24.48 9.07 -29.62
C SER A 35 -23.97 7.80 -28.94
N ARG A 36 -22.66 7.56 -28.97
CA ARG A 36 -22.03 6.37 -28.39
C ARG A 36 -22.29 6.21 -26.90
N PRO A 37 -22.22 7.24 -26.04
CA PRO A 37 -22.46 7.07 -24.61
C PRO A 37 -23.82 6.44 -24.30
N ALA A 38 -24.90 6.94 -24.92
CA ALA A 38 -26.25 6.40 -24.74
C ALA A 38 -26.40 4.96 -25.26
N ARG A 39 -25.62 4.57 -26.29
CA ARG A 39 -25.61 3.19 -26.82
C ARG A 39 -24.80 2.25 -25.94
N ALA A 40 -23.70 2.73 -25.36
CA ALA A 40 -22.86 1.98 -24.42
C ALA A 40 -23.64 1.61 -23.15
N THR A 41 -24.42 2.54 -22.57
CA THR A 41 -25.31 2.24 -21.42
C THR A 41 -26.26 1.08 -21.72
N ARG A 42 -26.82 1.01 -22.93
CA ARG A 42 -27.68 -0.12 -23.33
C ARG A 42 -26.91 -1.44 -23.38
N VAL A 43 -25.65 -1.44 -23.82
CA VAL A 43 -24.79 -2.63 -23.80
C VAL A 43 -24.49 -3.05 -22.36
N PHE A 44 -24.11 -2.12 -21.48
CA PHE A 44 -23.87 -2.42 -20.06
C PHE A 44 -25.10 -3.02 -19.37
N ASP A 45 -26.28 -2.47 -19.61
CA ASP A 45 -27.53 -2.99 -19.04
C ASP A 45 -27.85 -4.43 -19.46
N ILE A 46 -27.53 -4.81 -20.70
CA ILE A 46 -27.77 -6.16 -21.21
C ILE A 46 -26.66 -7.10 -20.72
N ALA A 47 -25.40 -6.69 -20.82
CA ALA A 47 -24.24 -7.46 -20.37
C ALA A 47 -24.31 -7.78 -18.87
N ARG A 48 -24.69 -6.82 -18.02
CA ARG A 48 -24.95 -7.04 -16.60
C ARG A 48 -25.98 -8.14 -16.36
N ARG A 49 -27.07 -8.14 -17.13
CA ARG A 49 -28.11 -9.18 -17.04
C ARG A 49 -27.61 -10.53 -17.55
N VAL A 50 -26.68 -10.57 -18.49
CA VAL A 50 -26.03 -11.81 -18.96
C VAL A 50 -25.11 -12.35 -17.87
N LEU A 51 -24.27 -11.51 -17.25
CA LEU A 51 -23.34 -11.88 -16.17
C LEU A 51 -24.03 -12.52 -14.95
N LEU A 52 -25.28 -12.15 -14.68
CA LEU A 52 -26.08 -12.69 -13.57
C LEU A 52 -26.76 -14.04 -13.87
N GLU A 53 -26.71 -14.53 -15.11
CA GLU A 53 -27.27 -15.85 -15.46
C GLU A 53 -26.17 -16.92 -15.49
N PRO A 54 -26.48 -18.18 -15.13
CA PRO A 54 -25.54 -19.29 -15.28
C PRO A 54 -25.08 -19.43 -16.75
N GLY A 55 -23.77 -19.61 -16.97
CA GLY A 55 -23.17 -19.64 -18.31
C GLY A 55 -22.95 -18.26 -18.95
N GLY A 56 -23.31 -17.16 -18.27
CA GLY A 56 -23.15 -15.80 -18.79
C GLY A 56 -21.70 -15.41 -19.08
N CYS A 57 -20.76 -15.76 -18.19
CA CYS A 57 -19.34 -15.46 -18.38
C CYS A 57 -18.76 -16.16 -19.62
N GLU A 58 -19.08 -17.44 -19.83
CA GLU A 58 -18.67 -18.18 -21.02
C GLU A 58 -19.25 -17.58 -22.30
N ALA A 59 -20.54 -17.23 -22.30
CA ALA A 59 -21.19 -16.64 -23.45
C ALA A 59 -20.62 -15.26 -23.84
N LEU A 60 -20.10 -14.52 -22.86
CA LEU A 60 -19.44 -13.23 -23.04
C LEU A 60 -17.97 -13.38 -23.45
N GLU A 61 -17.22 -14.35 -22.89
CA GLU A 61 -15.86 -14.70 -23.36
C GLU A 61 -15.87 -15.03 -24.85
N LEU A 62 -16.81 -15.86 -25.30
CA LEU A 62 -16.98 -16.20 -26.72
C LEU A 62 -17.27 -14.99 -27.62
N ARG A 63 -17.71 -13.87 -27.05
CA ARG A 63 -18.00 -12.60 -27.74
C ARG A 63 -16.93 -11.53 -27.52
N ALA A 64 -15.81 -11.86 -26.87
CA ALA A 64 -14.76 -10.90 -26.55
C ALA A 64 -14.34 -10.02 -27.74
N ALA A 65 -14.11 -10.62 -28.90
CA ALA A 65 -13.73 -9.88 -30.11
C ALA A 65 -14.82 -8.91 -30.61
N ALA A 66 -16.10 -9.31 -30.52
CA ALA A 66 -17.22 -8.46 -30.94
C ALA A 66 -17.43 -7.28 -29.97
N ILE A 67 -17.25 -7.54 -28.66
CA ILE A 67 -17.35 -6.53 -27.60
C ILE A 67 -16.23 -5.50 -27.74
N ASP A 68 -15.00 -5.96 -27.99
CA ASP A 68 -13.83 -5.09 -28.14
C ASP A 68 -13.93 -4.25 -29.42
N SER A 69 -14.25 -4.89 -30.55
CA SER A 69 -14.39 -4.20 -31.85
C SER A 69 -15.61 -3.28 -31.96
N SER A 70 -16.62 -3.41 -31.08
CA SER A 70 -17.74 -2.46 -31.05
C SER A 70 -17.35 -1.08 -30.55
N GLY A 71 -16.14 -0.94 -30.00
CA GLY A 71 -15.67 0.30 -29.36
C GLY A 71 -16.30 0.52 -27.98
N LEU A 72 -16.72 -0.54 -27.28
CA LEU A 72 -17.29 -0.43 -25.94
C LEU A 72 -16.31 0.19 -24.95
N PHE A 73 -15.04 -0.16 -25.06
CA PHE A 73 -13.97 0.35 -24.21
C PHE A 73 -13.42 1.71 -24.65
N ALA A 74 -13.87 2.25 -25.80
CA ALA A 74 -13.35 3.51 -26.31
C ALA A 74 -13.59 4.66 -25.33
N ASP A 75 -12.68 5.64 -25.33
CA ASP A 75 -12.72 6.81 -24.45
C ASP A 75 -12.70 6.47 -22.95
N SER A 76 -12.13 5.31 -22.58
CA SER A 76 -11.93 4.85 -21.20
C SER A 76 -10.56 4.18 -21.02
N ASP A 77 -10.13 3.96 -19.77
CA ASP A 77 -8.85 3.31 -19.46
C ASP A 77 -8.77 1.87 -20.01
N TRP A 78 -9.92 1.19 -20.08
CA TRP A 78 -10.05 -0.17 -20.64
C TRP A 78 -9.80 -0.24 -22.16
N ALA A 79 -9.69 0.90 -22.86
CA ALA A 79 -9.30 0.92 -24.28
C ALA A 79 -7.88 0.40 -24.52
N THR A 80 -7.00 0.51 -23.51
CA THR A 80 -5.59 0.12 -23.59
C THR A 80 -5.28 -1.02 -22.61
N PRO A 81 -5.66 -2.28 -22.93
CA PRO A 81 -5.54 -3.40 -22.01
C PRO A 81 -4.13 -3.64 -21.46
N GLN A 82 -3.09 -3.30 -22.22
CA GLN A 82 -1.69 -3.46 -21.82
C GLN A 82 -1.22 -2.49 -20.73
N HIS A 83 -2.05 -1.54 -20.33
CA HIS A 83 -1.77 -0.57 -19.25
C HIS A 83 -2.72 -0.70 -18.06
N LEU A 84 -3.60 -1.70 -18.06
CA LEU A 84 -4.48 -1.97 -16.93
C LEU A 84 -3.66 -2.42 -15.72
N LEU A 85 -4.11 -2.03 -14.52
CA LEU A 85 -3.46 -2.32 -13.25
C LEU A 85 -4.31 -3.29 -12.42
N PRO A 86 -3.85 -4.52 -12.15
CA PRO A 86 -4.60 -5.50 -11.35
C PRO A 86 -5.03 -5.01 -9.97
N ALA A 87 -4.23 -4.12 -9.36
CA ALA A 87 -4.50 -3.51 -8.06
C ALA A 87 -5.79 -2.68 -8.01
N LEU A 88 -6.30 -2.22 -9.16
CA LEU A 88 -7.54 -1.43 -9.24
C LEU A 88 -8.79 -2.30 -9.39
N THR A 89 -8.66 -3.54 -9.89
CA THR A 89 -9.79 -4.45 -10.08
C THR A 89 -10.61 -4.71 -8.82
N PRO A 90 -10.02 -4.87 -7.60
CA PRO A 90 -10.80 -4.99 -6.37
C PRO A 90 -11.76 -3.83 -6.13
N LEU A 91 -11.32 -2.59 -6.43
CA LEU A 91 -12.09 -1.37 -6.30
C LEU A 91 -13.17 -1.27 -7.39
N SER A 92 -12.80 -1.50 -8.66
CA SER A 92 -13.74 -1.47 -9.80
C SER A 92 -14.90 -2.44 -9.61
N LEU A 93 -14.61 -3.68 -9.19
CA LEU A 93 -15.64 -4.71 -8.94
C LEU A 93 -16.36 -4.52 -7.59
N GLY A 94 -15.75 -3.80 -6.65
CA GLY A 94 -16.35 -3.41 -5.37
C GLY A 94 -17.20 -2.13 -5.47
N SER A 95 -17.24 -1.47 -6.63
CA SER A 95 -17.93 -0.21 -6.83
C SER A 95 -19.46 -0.36 -6.64
N PRO A 96 -20.15 0.64 -6.05
CA PRO A 96 -21.61 0.69 -6.07
C PRO A 96 -22.16 1.03 -7.47
N ASP A 97 -21.32 1.52 -8.38
CA ASP A 97 -21.69 1.80 -9.76
C ASP A 97 -21.68 0.53 -10.62
N ALA A 98 -22.84 0.21 -11.19
CA ALA A 98 -23.05 -1.01 -11.96
C ALA A 98 -22.32 -1.00 -13.32
N ASP A 99 -22.15 0.17 -13.92
CA ASP A 99 -21.49 0.29 -15.23
C ASP A 99 -19.99 0.01 -15.06
N THR A 100 -19.36 0.55 -14.00
CA THR A 100 -17.97 0.25 -13.61
C THR A 100 -17.74 -1.25 -13.39
N VAL A 101 -18.61 -1.93 -12.62
CA VAL A 101 -18.50 -3.38 -12.37
C VAL A 101 -18.63 -4.17 -13.68
N THR A 102 -19.51 -3.71 -14.58
CA THR A 102 -19.78 -4.40 -15.85
C THR A 102 -18.63 -4.23 -16.84
N ILE A 103 -18.10 -3.02 -17.04
CA ILE A 103 -16.99 -2.78 -17.97
C ILE A 103 -15.72 -3.50 -17.51
N GLU A 104 -15.44 -3.51 -16.20
CA GLU A 104 -14.34 -4.28 -15.62
C GLU A 104 -14.53 -5.77 -15.92
N SER A 105 -15.71 -6.34 -15.62
CA SER A 105 -16.01 -7.76 -15.89
C SER A 105 -15.83 -8.14 -17.36
N LEU A 106 -16.27 -7.27 -18.29
CA LEU A 106 -16.10 -7.49 -19.72
C LEU A 106 -14.64 -7.38 -20.16
N SER A 107 -13.86 -6.48 -19.54
CA SER A 107 -12.42 -6.38 -19.80
C SER A 107 -11.69 -7.64 -19.34
N GLU A 108 -12.01 -8.16 -18.16
CA GLU A 108 -11.42 -9.41 -17.65
C GLU A 108 -11.73 -10.60 -18.57
N LEU A 109 -12.97 -10.72 -19.06
CA LEU A 109 -13.35 -11.76 -20.02
C LEU A 109 -12.69 -11.58 -21.40
N ARG A 110 -12.49 -10.33 -21.84
CA ARG A 110 -11.69 -10.03 -23.04
C ARG A 110 -10.27 -10.53 -22.87
N LEU A 111 -9.62 -10.20 -21.75
CA LEU A 111 -8.26 -10.63 -21.45
C LEU A 111 -8.16 -12.15 -21.32
N LEU A 112 -9.20 -12.83 -20.81
CA LEU A 112 -9.23 -14.29 -20.75
C LEU A 112 -9.20 -14.91 -22.15
N ALA A 113 -10.01 -14.39 -23.07
CA ALA A 113 -10.00 -14.83 -24.46
C ALA A 113 -8.62 -14.60 -25.13
N VAL A 114 -7.94 -13.51 -24.80
CA VAL A 114 -6.56 -13.25 -25.28
C VAL A 114 -5.55 -14.23 -24.68
N ALA A 115 -5.61 -14.46 -23.36
CA ALA A 115 -4.72 -15.37 -22.64
C ALA A 115 -4.81 -16.81 -23.17
N LYS A 116 -6.01 -17.25 -23.56
CA LYS A 116 -6.25 -18.57 -24.15
C LYS A 116 -5.89 -18.66 -25.64
N GLY A 117 -5.57 -17.53 -26.28
CA GLY A 117 -5.29 -17.46 -27.71
C GLY A 117 -6.54 -17.52 -28.60
N ASP A 118 -7.74 -17.47 -28.02
CA ASP A 118 -9.01 -17.47 -28.74
C ASP A 118 -9.28 -16.10 -29.41
N TYR A 119 -8.69 -15.03 -28.89
CA TYR A 119 -8.74 -13.69 -29.46
C TYR A 119 -7.34 -13.06 -29.59
N PRO A 120 -6.76 -12.95 -30.80
CA PRO A 120 -5.50 -12.24 -30.99
C PRO A 120 -5.73 -10.72 -30.91
N HIS A 121 -5.16 -10.09 -29.88
CA HIS A 121 -5.29 -8.64 -29.66
C HIS A 121 -4.05 -7.89 -30.13
N ALA A 122 -4.25 -6.69 -30.70
CA ALA A 122 -3.16 -5.91 -31.30
C ALA A 122 -2.20 -5.30 -30.28
N LEU A 123 -2.69 -5.02 -29.06
CA LEU A 123 -1.94 -4.27 -28.05
C LEU A 123 -1.40 -5.12 -26.88
N ILE A 124 -1.90 -6.35 -26.69
CA ILE A 124 -1.52 -7.20 -25.56
C ILE A 124 -1.31 -8.64 -26.03
N SER A 125 -0.24 -9.28 -25.55
CA SER A 125 0.07 -10.68 -25.85
C SER A 125 -0.73 -11.63 -24.95
N ALA A 126 -0.86 -12.89 -25.38
CA ALA A 126 -1.47 -13.94 -24.55
C ALA A 126 -0.74 -14.12 -23.21
N GLU A 127 0.59 -14.06 -23.21
CA GLU A 127 1.41 -14.16 -21.99
C GLU A 127 1.15 -13.01 -21.02
N HIS A 128 1.10 -11.76 -21.52
CA HIS A 128 0.81 -10.59 -20.69
C HIS A 128 -0.62 -10.65 -20.14
N ALA A 129 -1.61 -10.99 -20.97
CA ALA A 129 -2.99 -11.16 -20.52
C ALA A 129 -3.13 -12.26 -19.45
N HIS A 130 -2.41 -13.37 -19.61
CA HIS A 130 -2.37 -14.44 -18.61
C HIS A 130 -1.76 -13.96 -17.29
N HIS A 131 -0.61 -13.26 -17.34
CA HIS A 131 0.02 -12.70 -16.15
C HIS A 131 -0.88 -11.72 -15.39
N TYR A 132 -1.53 -10.80 -16.13
CA TYR A 132 -2.47 -9.83 -15.56
C TYR A 132 -3.64 -10.53 -14.84
N LEU A 133 -4.27 -11.52 -15.48
CA LEU A 133 -5.41 -12.23 -14.89
C LEU A 133 -5.02 -13.02 -13.64
N THR A 134 -3.82 -13.59 -13.62
CA THR A 134 -3.29 -14.29 -12.45
C THR A 134 -3.12 -13.33 -11.27
N GLN A 135 -2.64 -12.10 -11.50
CA GLN A 135 -2.56 -11.06 -10.47
C GLN A 135 -3.96 -10.60 -10.01
N VAL A 136 -4.89 -10.38 -10.94
CA VAL A 136 -6.28 -10.02 -10.63
C VAL A 136 -6.95 -11.08 -9.74
N LEU A 137 -6.76 -12.36 -10.07
CA LEU A 137 -7.26 -13.48 -9.29
C LEU A 137 -6.63 -13.53 -7.90
N ALA A 138 -5.31 -13.34 -7.80
CA ALA A 138 -4.60 -13.31 -6.52
C ALA A 138 -5.13 -12.20 -5.59
N LEU A 139 -5.35 -11.00 -6.12
CA LEU A 139 -5.83 -9.85 -5.35
C LEU A 139 -7.32 -9.95 -4.96
N ASN A 140 -8.09 -10.83 -5.59
CA ASN A 140 -9.52 -11.01 -5.34
C ASN A 140 -9.88 -12.39 -4.78
N LEU A 141 -8.89 -13.13 -4.29
CA LEU A 141 -9.05 -14.47 -3.72
C LEU A 141 -10.16 -14.62 -2.65
N PRO A 142 -10.39 -13.66 -1.74
CA PRO A 142 -11.52 -13.75 -0.80
C PRO A 142 -12.88 -13.88 -1.49
N ARG A 143 -13.05 -13.24 -2.66
CA ARG A 143 -14.27 -13.31 -3.48
C ARG A 143 -14.38 -14.63 -4.24
N LEU A 144 -13.27 -15.31 -4.47
CA LEU A 144 -13.20 -16.62 -5.12
C LEU A 144 -13.63 -17.76 -4.19
N PHE A 145 -13.38 -17.63 -2.88
CA PHE A 145 -13.72 -18.64 -1.86
C PHE A 145 -15.00 -18.34 -1.06
N ASP A 146 -15.93 -17.56 -1.62
CA ASP A 146 -17.25 -17.25 -1.03
C ASP A 146 -17.22 -16.58 0.38
N MET A 147 -16.08 -16.01 0.77
CA MET A 147 -15.89 -15.28 2.02
C MET A 147 -16.25 -13.79 1.85
N ALA A 148 -17.49 -13.52 1.43
CA ALA A 148 -17.97 -12.14 1.31
C ALA A 148 -18.14 -11.50 2.70
N SER A 149 -17.73 -10.24 2.83
CA SER A 149 -18.15 -9.43 3.97
C SER A 149 -19.64 -9.12 3.85
N GLU A 150 -20.36 -9.11 4.97
CA GLU A 150 -21.79 -8.74 5.00
C GLU A 150 -22.02 -7.31 4.44
N ALA A 151 -21.00 -6.45 4.54
CA ALA A 151 -20.98 -5.09 4.03
C ALA A 151 -21.07 -4.98 2.49
N GLU A 152 -20.46 -5.90 1.72
CA GLU A 152 -20.56 -5.89 0.25
C GLU A 152 -22.00 -6.26 -0.20
N ARG A 153 -22.67 -7.14 0.54
CA ARG A 153 -24.07 -7.52 0.24
C ARG A 153 -25.04 -6.37 0.51
N GLU A 154 -24.80 -5.60 1.57
CA GLU A 154 -25.61 -4.42 1.90
C GLU A 154 -25.45 -3.28 0.89
N THR A 155 -24.24 -3.08 0.35
CA THR A 155 -23.93 -1.97 -0.57
C THR A 155 -24.26 -2.26 -2.03
N GLN A 156 -24.01 -3.47 -2.53
CA GLN A 156 -24.18 -3.82 -3.95
C GLN A 156 -25.42 -4.67 -4.25
N GLY A 157 -26.07 -5.27 -3.24
CA GLY A 157 -27.22 -6.15 -3.43
C GLY A 157 -26.90 -7.32 -4.37
N ARG A 158 -27.71 -7.50 -5.44
CA ARG A 158 -27.51 -8.57 -6.44
C ARG A 158 -26.25 -8.41 -7.29
N LEU A 159 -25.65 -7.21 -7.37
CA LEU A 159 -24.43 -7.00 -8.13
C LEU A 159 -23.22 -7.69 -7.50
N ALA A 160 -23.25 -7.94 -6.18
CA ALA A 160 -22.18 -8.64 -5.46
C ALA A 160 -21.93 -10.07 -5.97
N ASP A 161 -22.89 -10.66 -6.71
CA ASP A 161 -22.75 -12.02 -7.27
C ASP A 161 -21.98 -12.04 -8.60
N VAL A 162 -21.87 -10.90 -9.29
CA VAL A 162 -21.15 -10.79 -10.58
C VAL A 162 -19.65 -11.04 -10.39
N PRO A 163 -18.93 -10.32 -9.50
CA PRO A 163 -17.49 -10.56 -9.29
C PRO A 163 -17.20 -12.00 -8.86
N ARG A 164 -18.04 -12.62 -8.03
CA ARG A 164 -17.84 -14.01 -7.58
C ARG A 164 -17.94 -15.00 -8.74
N THR A 165 -18.97 -14.84 -9.56
CA THR A 165 -19.19 -15.71 -10.72
C THR A 165 -18.06 -15.53 -11.73
N LEU A 166 -17.62 -14.29 -11.96
CA LEU A 166 -16.48 -13.97 -12.79
C LEU A 166 -15.20 -14.63 -12.28
N PHE A 167 -14.82 -14.44 -11.01
CA PHE A 167 -13.55 -14.96 -10.51
C PHE A 167 -13.48 -16.48 -10.47
N ARG A 168 -14.58 -17.15 -10.10
CA ARG A 168 -14.66 -18.61 -10.22
C ARG A 168 -14.46 -19.05 -11.67
N TYR A 169 -15.12 -18.37 -12.62
CA TYR A 169 -14.97 -18.67 -14.03
C TYR A 169 -13.54 -18.44 -14.54
N LEU A 170 -12.92 -17.31 -14.19
CA LEU A 170 -11.54 -16.99 -14.54
C LEU A 170 -10.56 -18.02 -13.96
N ALA A 171 -10.71 -18.40 -12.69
CA ALA A 171 -9.82 -19.34 -12.02
C ALA A 171 -9.93 -20.77 -12.58
N GLU A 172 -11.14 -21.23 -12.90
CA GLU A 172 -11.36 -22.53 -13.58
C GLU A 172 -10.67 -22.58 -14.95
N ARG A 173 -10.54 -21.43 -15.63
CA ARG A 173 -9.98 -21.34 -16.99
C ARG A 173 -8.48 -21.05 -17.01
N ILE A 174 -7.95 -20.32 -16.02
CA ILE A 174 -6.52 -19.99 -15.88
C ILE A 174 -5.74 -21.08 -15.13
N GLY A 175 -6.36 -21.70 -14.13
CA GLY A 175 -5.74 -22.71 -13.27
C GLY A 175 -5.26 -22.16 -11.93
N PHE A 176 -5.46 -22.91 -10.85
CA PHE A 176 -5.13 -22.49 -9.49
C PHE A 176 -3.62 -22.45 -9.20
N GLU A 177 -2.82 -23.27 -9.87
CA GLU A 177 -1.36 -23.36 -9.68
C GLU A 177 -0.65 -22.02 -9.93
N PHE A 178 -0.99 -21.33 -11.03
CA PHE A 178 -0.39 -20.05 -11.40
C PHE A 178 -0.74 -18.92 -10.44
N ILE A 179 -1.96 -18.97 -9.86
CA ILE A 179 -2.45 -17.95 -8.92
C ILE A 179 -1.65 -17.98 -7.62
N ILE A 180 -1.32 -19.17 -7.13
CA ILE A 180 -0.61 -19.33 -5.85
C ILE A 180 0.81 -18.79 -5.93
N ASP A 181 1.57 -19.08 -6.98
CA ASP A 181 2.96 -18.64 -7.08
C ASP A 181 3.07 -17.11 -7.25
N VAL A 182 2.23 -16.51 -8.09
CA VAL A 182 2.16 -15.04 -8.23
C VAL A 182 1.71 -14.38 -6.93
N MET A 183 0.76 -14.97 -6.20
CA MET A 183 0.36 -14.45 -4.88
C MET A 183 1.50 -14.54 -3.87
N ILE A 184 2.29 -15.62 -3.87
CA ILE A 184 3.45 -15.75 -2.97
C ILE A 184 4.46 -14.64 -3.25
N ASP A 185 4.79 -14.41 -4.52
CA ASP A 185 5.70 -13.34 -4.94
C ASP A 185 5.17 -11.97 -4.51
N GLU A 186 3.86 -11.74 -4.67
CA GLU A 186 3.20 -10.51 -4.23
C GLU A 186 3.23 -10.33 -2.71
N ILE A 187 2.95 -11.39 -1.93
CA ILE A 187 3.06 -11.35 -0.46
C ILE A 187 4.48 -10.97 -0.07
N TRP A 188 5.50 -11.60 -0.65
CA TRP A 188 6.90 -11.26 -0.35
C TRP A 188 7.21 -9.81 -0.69
N ARG A 189 6.79 -9.33 -1.86
CA ARG A 189 6.97 -7.95 -2.30
C ARG A 189 6.33 -6.94 -1.33
N LEU A 190 5.13 -7.24 -0.82
CA LEU A 190 4.45 -6.42 0.17
C LEU A 190 5.14 -6.48 1.54
N LEU A 191 5.61 -7.66 1.95
CA LEU A 191 6.30 -7.83 3.22
C LEU A 191 7.63 -7.05 3.27
N GLU A 192 8.36 -6.93 2.15
CA GLU A 192 9.59 -6.11 2.08
C GLU A 192 9.35 -4.63 2.46
N GLN A 193 8.12 -4.13 2.26
CA GLN A 193 7.75 -2.76 2.66
C GLN A 193 7.43 -2.63 4.16
N ARG A 194 7.26 -3.75 4.88
CA ARG A 194 6.86 -3.81 6.30
C ARG A 194 5.70 -2.85 6.64
N PRO A 195 4.54 -2.98 5.96
CA PRO A 195 3.40 -2.09 6.18
C PRO A 195 2.85 -2.20 7.61
N LEU A 196 2.31 -1.10 8.15
CA LEU A 196 1.65 -1.13 9.47
C LEU A 196 0.34 -1.92 9.44
N LEU A 197 -0.41 -1.79 8.34
CA LEU A 197 -1.61 -2.57 8.09
C LEU A 197 -1.23 -3.92 7.47
N THR A 198 -1.49 -4.99 8.21
CA THR A 198 -1.07 -6.35 7.80
C THR A 198 -2.24 -7.28 7.48
N ASP A 199 -3.49 -6.83 7.65
CA ASP A 199 -4.67 -7.69 7.55
C ASP A 199 -4.86 -8.28 6.15
N SER A 200 -4.68 -7.48 5.09
CA SER A 200 -4.75 -7.98 3.71
C SER A 200 -3.70 -9.05 3.44
N ILE A 201 -2.47 -8.87 3.94
CA ILE A 201 -1.39 -9.85 3.80
C ILE A 201 -1.70 -11.13 4.59
N ARG A 202 -2.18 -11.00 5.82
CA ARG A 202 -2.62 -12.14 6.65
C ARG A 202 -3.76 -12.90 5.98
N GLN A 203 -4.72 -12.21 5.37
CA GLN A 203 -5.80 -12.83 4.62
C GLN A 203 -5.25 -13.60 3.42
N MET A 204 -4.33 -13.04 2.63
CA MET A 204 -3.70 -13.76 1.51
C MET A 204 -2.98 -15.04 1.97
N ILE A 205 -2.18 -14.97 3.05
CA ILE A 205 -1.52 -16.16 3.62
C ILE A 205 -2.54 -17.18 4.14
N THR A 206 -3.63 -16.72 4.76
CA THR A 206 -4.74 -17.59 5.21
C THR A 206 -5.35 -18.34 4.04
N GLN A 207 -5.58 -17.66 2.90
CA GLN A 207 -6.10 -18.32 1.70
C GLN A 207 -5.15 -19.38 1.17
N ILE A 208 -3.83 -19.12 1.17
CA ILE A 208 -2.85 -20.15 0.79
C ILE A 208 -2.94 -21.37 1.71
N ALA A 209 -3.02 -21.14 3.02
CA ALA A 209 -3.15 -22.22 3.99
C ALA A 209 -4.41 -23.07 3.75
N LEU A 210 -5.55 -22.42 3.47
CA LEU A 210 -6.80 -23.10 3.14
C LEU A 210 -6.70 -23.90 1.84
N CYS A 211 -6.05 -23.35 0.80
CA CYS A 211 -5.82 -24.05 -0.45
C CYS A 211 -4.96 -25.30 -0.24
N GLN A 212 -3.88 -25.19 0.52
CA GLN A 212 -2.97 -26.30 0.84
C GLN A 212 -3.66 -27.40 1.66
N ALA A 213 -4.65 -27.04 2.48
CA ALA A 213 -5.40 -27.99 3.30
C ALA A 213 -6.54 -28.68 2.54
N ASN A 214 -6.96 -28.16 1.38
CA ASN A 214 -8.09 -28.71 0.62
C ASN A 214 -7.65 -29.85 -0.32
N PRO A 215 -8.09 -31.11 -0.11
CA PRO A 215 -7.72 -32.23 -0.97
C PRO A 215 -8.26 -32.17 -2.40
N GLU A 216 -9.24 -31.30 -2.66
CA GLU A 216 -9.83 -31.12 -4.00
C GLU A 216 -9.01 -30.17 -4.89
N ILE A 217 -8.06 -29.43 -4.32
CA ILE A 217 -7.20 -28.49 -5.05
C ILE A 217 -5.84 -29.16 -5.27
N ASP A 218 -5.52 -29.44 -6.54
CA ASP A 218 -4.17 -29.89 -6.92
C ASP A 218 -3.28 -28.67 -7.17
N LEU A 219 -2.29 -28.46 -6.28
CA LEU A 219 -1.31 -27.39 -6.38
C LEU A 219 -0.04 -27.83 -7.14
N GLY A 220 0.09 -29.10 -7.54
CA GLY A 220 1.26 -29.60 -8.25
C GLY A 220 2.58 -29.30 -7.52
N THR A 221 3.50 -28.60 -8.20
CA THR A 221 4.76 -28.10 -7.61
C THR A 221 4.69 -26.68 -7.07
N SER A 222 3.59 -25.97 -7.31
CA SER A 222 3.36 -24.61 -6.83
C SER A 222 3.14 -24.57 -5.32
N GLY A 223 3.38 -23.42 -4.69
CA GLY A 223 3.18 -23.27 -3.25
C GLY A 223 4.36 -23.72 -2.36
N GLN A 224 5.47 -24.20 -2.93
CA GLN A 224 6.70 -24.51 -2.16
C GLN A 224 7.22 -23.29 -1.37
N GLY A 225 7.06 -22.09 -1.92
CA GLY A 225 7.42 -20.83 -1.26
C GLY A 225 6.47 -20.41 -0.13
N ALA A 226 5.27 -20.97 -0.06
CA ALA A 226 4.25 -20.57 0.93
C ALA A 226 4.39 -21.25 2.28
N ALA A 227 5.04 -22.42 2.35
CA ALA A 227 5.16 -23.18 3.60
C ALA A 227 5.73 -22.32 4.73
N ARG A 228 6.74 -21.48 4.42
CA ARG A 228 7.32 -20.53 5.36
C ARG A 228 6.33 -19.45 5.81
N LEU A 229 5.57 -18.87 4.88
CA LEU A 229 4.56 -17.84 5.18
C LEU A 229 3.48 -18.39 6.12
N VAL A 230 2.93 -19.56 5.79
CA VAL A 230 1.89 -20.25 6.56
C VAL A 230 2.43 -20.68 7.93
N SER A 231 3.60 -21.34 7.97
CA SER A 231 4.18 -21.81 9.23
C SER A 231 4.49 -20.66 10.18
N SER A 232 4.97 -19.51 9.68
CA SER A 232 5.31 -18.37 10.55
C SER A 232 4.10 -17.77 11.26
N LEU A 233 2.89 -17.89 10.68
CA LEU A 233 1.65 -17.37 11.29
C LEU A 233 0.91 -18.40 12.14
N PHE A 234 0.75 -19.63 11.63
CA PHE A 234 -0.19 -20.62 12.20
C PHE A 234 0.51 -21.74 12.99
N GLY A 235 1.82 -21.92 12.83
CA GLY A 235 2.57 -22.93 13.59
C GLY A 235 4.06 -22.67 13.64
N PRO A 236 4.51 -21.50 14.13
CA PRO A 236 5.93 -21.10 14.08
C PRO A 236 6.85 -21.96 14.96
N THR A 237 6.30 -22.67 15.94
CA THR A 237 7.07 -23.40 16.95
C THR A 237 6.48 -24.77 17.24
N GLN A 238 7.20 -25.61 18.00
CA GLN A 238 6.76 -26.97 18.28
C GLN A 238 5.50 -27.01 19.16
N GLY A 239 5.34 -26.04 20.06
CA GLY A 239 4.17 -25.92 20.92
C GLY A 239 2.87 -25.61 20.17
N CYS A 240 2.94 -25.00 18.97
CA CYS A 240 1.78 -24.60 18.17
C CYS A 240 1.79 -25.14 16.73
N ARG A 241 2.64 -26.11 16.41
CA ARG A 241 2.94 -26.56 15.03
C ARG A 241 1.70 -26.95 14.22
N GLU A 242 0.71 -27.53 14.87
CA GLU A 242 -0.54 -28.00 14.27
C GLU A 242 -1.70 -27.00 14.38
N ASP A 243 -1.42 -25.75 14.76
CA ASP A 243 -2.41 -24.69 15.03
C ASP A 243 -3.47 -25.10 16.08
N PRO A 244 -3.07 -25.43 17.33
CA PRO A 244 -3.98 -26.00 18.34
C PRO A 244 -4.96 -25.00 18.97
N GLY A 245 -4.87 -23.72 18.64
CA GLY A 245 -5.58 -22.62 19.28
C GLY A 245 -4.87 -22.07 20.53
N VAL A 246 -5.05 -20.76 20.77
CA VAL A 246 -4.31 -20.00 21.81
C VAL A 246 -4.49 -20.54 23.23
N GLY A 247 -5.65 -21.12 23.55
CA GLY A 247 -5.92 -21.71 24.86
C GLY A 247 -5.10 -22.97 25.13
N VAL A 248 -5.08 -23.90 24.17
CA VAL A 248 -4.28 -25.13 24.27
C VAL A 248 -2.79 -24.81 24.28
N TYR A 249 -2.35 -23.81 23.50
CA TYR A 249 -0.98 -23.35 23.53
C TYR A 249 -0.56 -22.83 24.93
N ALA A 250 -1.42 -22.05 25.59
CA ALA A 250 -1.15 -21.57 26.95
C ALA A 250 -0.98 -22.72 27.97
N GLU A 251 -1.80 -23.78 27.86
CA GLU A 251 -1.66 -24.98 28.69
C GLU A 251 -0.31 -25.66 28.44
N ARG A 252 0.11 -25.77 27.17
CA ARG A 252 1.40 -26.37 26.80
C ARG A 252 2.59 -25.60 27.37
N LEU A 253 2.57 -24.27 27.32
CA LEU A 253 3.62 -23.44 27.91
C LEU A 253 3.80 -23.75 29.41
N SER A 254 2.72 -23.99 30.14
CA SER A 254 2.79 -24.31 31.58
C SER A 254 3.50 -25.65 31.89
N ALA A 255 3.55 -26.55 30.91
CA ALA A 255 4.19 -27.86 31.04
C ALA A 255 5.64 -27.90 30.51
N MET A 256 6.11 -26.82 29.87
CA MET A 256 7.46 -26.74 29.32
C MET A 256 8.51 -26.45 30.39
N ASP A 257 9.69 -27.05 30.23
CA ASP A 257 10.87 -26.68 30.99
C ASP A 257 11.58 -25.46 30.37
N ILE A 258 12.59 -24.92 31.07
CA ILE A 258 13.31 -23.73 30.60
C ILE A 258 13.93 -23.92 29.20
N PRO A 259 14.60 -25.05 28.87
CA PRO A 259 15.10 -25.29 27.52
C PRO A 259 13.99 -25.30 26.45
N ALA A 260 12.84 -25.91 26.72
CA ALA A 260 11.71 -25.88 25.79
C ALA A 260 11.16 -24.46 25.61
N LEU A 261 10.98 -23.69 26.69
CA LEU A 261 10.56 -22.29 26.61
C LEU A 261 11.55 -21.43 25.82
N GLN A 262 12.85 -21.68 25.97
CA GLN A 262 13.88 -21.00 25.20
C GLN A 262 13.77 -21.32 23.70
N GLN A 263 13.55 -22.59 23.35
CA GLN A 263 13.32 -22.99 21.95
C GLN A 263 12.07 -22.35 21.37
N GLU A 264 10.98 -22.26 22.13
CA GLU A 264 9.75 -21.58 21.72
C GLU A 264 10.00 -20.07 21.52
N ALA A 265 10.72 -19.41 22.44
CA ALA A 265 11.10 -18.01 22.31
C ALA A 265 11.92 -17.75 21.05
N SER A 266 12.99 -18.51 20.84
CA SER A 266 13.83 -18.43 19.64
C SER A 266 13.02 -18.68 18.34
N GLY A 267 12.11 -19.66 18.36
CA GLY A 267 11.28 -20.01 17.20
C GLY A 267 10.29 -18.90 16.85
N MET A 268 9.59 -18.34 17.84
CA MET A 268 8.68 -17.19 17.66
C MET A 268 9.42 -15.97 17.14
N ALA A 269 10.59 -15.67 17.72
CA ALA A 269 11.43 -14.56 17.32
C ALA A 269 11.84 -14.68 15.85
N ARG A 270 12.32 -15.86 15.45
CA ARG A 270 12.72 -16.13 14.07
C ARG A 270 11.55 -15.98 13.10
N ALA A 271 10.41 -16.63 13.38
CA ALA A 271 9.23 -16.55 12.53
C ALA A 271 8.78 -15.09 12.33
N MET A 272 8.75 -14.30 13.42
CA MET A 272 8.42 -12.89 13.38
C MET A 272 9.42 -12.06 12.58
N ARG A 273 10.73 -12.22 12.81
CA ARG A 273 11.77 -11.43 12.15
C ARG A 273 11.88 -11.73 10.66
N ASP A 274 11.70 -13.00 10.30
CA ASP A 274 11.85 -13.50 8.93
C ASP A 274 10.81 -12.91 7.97
N ILE A 275 9.59 -12.63 8.44
CA ILE A 275 8.50 -12.15 7.58
C ILE A 275 7.90 -10.81 8.05
N GLY A 276 8.23 -10.32 9.25
CA GLY A 276 7.66 -9.08 9.79
C GLY A 276 6.20 -9.17 10.23
N LEU A 277 5.62 -10.38 10.26
CA LEU A 277 4.29 -10.64 10.79
C LEU A 277 4.38 -11.43 12.09
N VAL A 278 3.45 -11.16 13.00
CA VAL A 278 3.40 -11.82 14.31
C VAL A 278 2.29 -12.86 14.38
N SER A 279 2.63 -14.09 14.75
CA SER A 279 1.65 -15.12 15.08
C SER A 279 0.82 -14.75 16.32
N PRO A 280 -0.49 -15.04 16.36
CA PRO A 280 -1.33 -14.86 17.55
C PRO A 280 -0.86 -15.66 18.79
N TYR A 281 0.02 -16.65 18.63
CA TYR A 281 0.65 -17.39 19.73
C TYR A 281 1.75 -16.62 20.45
N HIS A 282 2.42 -15.68 19.77
CA HIS A 282 3.52 -14.90 20.36
C HIS A 282 3.09 -14.02 21.56
N PRO A 283 1.96 -13.28 21.54
CA PRO A 283 1.51 -12.54 22.73
C PRO A 283 1.22 -13.45 23.93
N VAL A 284 0.72 -14.68 23.69
CA VAL A 284 0.49 -15.68 24.75
C VAL A 284 1.82 -16.10 25.38
N LEU A 285 2.85 -16.35 24.56
CA LEU A 285 4.20 -16.64 25.04
C LEU A 285 4.76 -15.49 25.87
N LEU A 286 4.70 -14.25 25.37
CA LEU A 286 5.27 -13.10 26.09
C LEU A 286 4.63 -12.91 27.47
N ARG A 287 3.30 -13.02 27.57
CA ARG A 287 2.62 -12.92 28.88
C ARG A 287 3.05 -14.02 29.83
N TYR A 288 3.15 -15.25 29.34
CA TYR A 288 3.66 -16.36 30.15
C TYR A 288 5.09 -16.11 30.64
N LEU A 289 5.97 -15.62 29.76
CA LEU A 289 7.37 -15.32 30.09
C LEU A 289 7.48 -14.15 31.08
N LEU A 290 6.65 -13.11 31.00
CA LEU A 290 6.66 -11.99 31.95
C LEU A 290 6.42 -12.43 33.40
N ASP A 291 5.60 -13.46 33.61
CA ASP A 291 5.24 -13.95 34.94
C ASP A 291 6.20 -15.04 35.45
N ASN A 292 6.89 -15.77 34.56
CA ASN A 292 7.64 -16.97 34.91
C ASN A 292 9.14 -16.91 34.59
N ASN A 293 9.55 -16.26 33.49
CA ASN A 293 10.92 -16.28 32.96
C ASN A 293 11.23 -15.00 32.13
N ASP A 294 11.25 -13.84 32.78
CA ASP A 294 11.41 -12.52 32.14
C ASP A 294 12.71 -12.36 31.33
N HIS A 295 13.78 -13.05 31.70
CA HIS A 295 15.04 -13.08 30.97
C HIS A 295 14.90 -13.56 29.51
N LEU A 296 13.91 -14.41 29.21
CA LEU A 296 13.64 -14.90 27.85
C LEU A 296 12.87 -13.91 26.97
N ILE A 297 12.36 -12.79 27.52
CA ILE A 297 11.65 -11.77 26.72
C ILE A 297 12.56 -11.20 25.62
N SER A 298 13.83 -10.97 25.95
CA SER A 298 14.80 -10.47 24.97
C SER A 298 15.02 -11.45 23.80
N GLU A 299 14.94 -12.76 24.09
CA GLU A 299 15.07 -13.82 23.11
C GLU A 299 13.78 -13.95 22.27
N ALA A 300 12.61 -13.91 22.90
CA ALA A 300 11.30 -13.98 22.23
C ALA A 300 11.10 -12.80 21.26
N LEU A 301 11.57 -11.60 21.60
CA LEU A 301 11.57 -10.43 20.72
C LEU A 301 12.68 -10.47 19.65
N GLY A 302 13.61 -11.43 19.73
CA GLY A 302 14.74 -11.57 18.82
C GLY A 302 15.69 -10.38 18.85
N LEU A 303 15.89 -9.77 20.02
CA LEU A 303 16.63 -8.50 20.13
C LEU A 303 18.14 -8.70 19.93
N SER A 304 18.74 -7.81 19.16
CA SER A 304 20.20 -7.63 19.09
C SER A 304 20.75 -7.05 20.41
N THR A 305 22.07 -6.85 20.50
CA THR A 305 22.68 -6.16 21.65
C THR A 305 22.06 -4.78 21.90
N THR A 306 21.80 -4.01 20.84
CA THR A 306 21.16 -2.68 20.95
C THR A 306 19.77 -2.78 21.58
N GLY A 307 18.93 -3.67 21.06
CA GLY A 307 17.59 -3.88 21.61
C GLY A 307 17.60 -4.41 23.05
N ARG A 308 18.55 -5.30 23.38
CA ARG A 308 18.72 -5.85 24.74
C ARG A 308 19.10 -4.77 25.74
N ASP A 309 20.08 -3.94 25.42
CA ASP A 309 20.50 -2.84 26.29
C ASP A 309 19.34 -1.85 26.50
N CYS A 310 18.59 -1.54 25.43
CA CYS A 310 17.41 -0.70 25.50
C CYS A 310 16.33 -1.30 26.40
N LEU A 311 16.02 -2.59 26.24
CA LEU A 311 15.07 -3.31 27.09
C LEU A 311 15.48 -3.29 28.56
N LEU A 312 16.77 -3.54 28.86
CA LEU A 312 17.27 -3.57 30.23
C LEU A 312 17.22 -2.19 30.89
N CYS A 313 17.57 -1.13 30.16
CA CYS A 313 17.50 0.25 30.66
C CYS A 313 16.06 0.69 30.96
N TYR A 314 15.08 0.22 30.18
CA TYR A 314 13.68 0.65 30.25
C TYR A 314 12.72 -0.49 30.65
N HIS A 315 13.21 -1.48 31.41
CA HIS A 315 12.48 -2.73 31.69
C HIS A 315 11.04 -2.52 32.20
N GLU A 316 10.85 -1.62 33.16
CA GLU A 316 9.51 -1.30 33.72
C GLU A 316 8.55 -0.76 32.65
N LEU A 317 9.04 0.12 31.78
CA LEU A 317 8.24 0.65 30.67
C LEU A 317 7.92 -0.47 29.66
N VAL A 318 8.91 -1.29 29.30
CA VAL A 318 8.70 -2.40 28.36
C VAL A 318 7.68 -3.39 28.91
N ARG A 319 7.75 -3.74 30.20
CA ARG A 319 6.75 -4.58 30.87
C ARG A 319 5.35 -4.00 30.75
N ALA A 320 5.18 -2.71 31.10
CA ALA A 320 3.89 -2.03 31.01
C ALA A 320 3.36 -1.94 29.57
N LEU A 321 4.25 -1.75 28.58
CA LEU A 321 3.89 -1.78 27.16
C LEU A 321 3.38 -3.17 26.76
N VAL A 322 4.11 -4.24 27.10
CA VAL A 322 3.70 -5.63 26.80
C VAL A 322 2.35 -5.95 27.44
N ASP A 323 2.12 -5.56 28.69
CA ASP A 323 0.81 -5.72 29.35
C ASP A 323 -0.33 -4.99 28.59
N GLY A 324 -0.02 -3.84 27.98
CA GLY A 324 -0.95 -3.05 27.20
C GLY A 324 -1.24 -3.59 25.79
N ILE A 325 -0.38 -4.45 25.22
CA ILE A 325 -0.46 -4.86 23.80
C ILE A 325 -0.39 -6.36 23.53
N ALA A 326 -0.09 -7.22 24.50
CA ALA A 326 0.08 -8.66 24.26
C ALA A 326 -1.26 -9.42 24.20
N TYR A 327 -2.11 -9.06 23.24
CA TYR A 327 -3.34 -9.78 22.90
C TYR A 327 -3.18 -10.45 21.53
N PRO A 328 -3.80 -11.63 21.29
CA PRO A 328 -3.82 -12.26 19.97
C PRO A 328 -4.26 -11.31 18.85
N GLU A 329 -5.24 -10.45 19.15
CA GLU A 329 -5.81 -9.51 18.19
C GLU A 329 -4.90 -8.31 17.91
N THR A 330 -3.95 -7.98 18.80
CA THR A 330 -2.96 -6.91 18.66
C THR A 330 -1.54 -7.48 18.51
N ALA A 331 -1.41 -8.71 18.01
CA ALA A 331 -0.13 -9.42 17.96
C ALA A 331 0.95 -8.62 17.22
N GLN A 332 0.58 -7.86 16.18
CA GLN A 332 1.52 -7.09 15.37
C GLN A 332 2.30 -6.04 16.19
N ALA A 333 1.73 -5.55 17.29
CA ALA A 333 2.36 -4.63 18.22
C ALA A 333 3.70 -5.17 18.79
N ILE A 334 3.87 -6.49 18.85
CA ILE A 334 5.12 -7.12 19.33
C ILE A 334 6.27 -6.85 18.37
N TYR A 335 6.04 -6.90 17.06
CA TYR A 335 7.06 -6.57 16.07
C TYR A 335 7.36 -5.07 16.11
N GLY A 336 6.35 -4.22 16.26
CA GLY A 336 6.52 -2.79 16.51
C GLY A 336 7.39 -2.49 17.73
N LEU A 337 7.12 -3.14 18.86
CA LEU A 337 7.92 -3.03 20.09
C LEU A 337 9.36 -3.50 19.87
N ALA A 338 9.56 -4.67 19.25
CA ALA A 338 10.89 -5.20 18.96
C ALA A 338 11.70 -4.20 18.13
N MET A 339 11.11 -3.65 17.06
CA MET A 339 11.79 -2.69 16.19
C MET A 339 12.02 -1.33 16.87
N LEU A 340 11.10 -0.86 17.72
CA LEU A 340 11.31 0.33 18.53
C LEU A 340 12.54 0.18 19.44
N LEU A 341 12.71 -0.99 20.05
CA LEU A 341 13.87 -1.29 20.89
C LEU A 341 15.16 -1.37 20.06
N GLU A 342 15.14 -1.99 18.88
CA GLU A 342 16.29 -2.05 17.97
C GLU A 342 16.74 -0.67 17.49
N ARG A 343 15.79 0.26 17.30
CA ARG A 343 16.11 1.64 16.94
C ARG A 343 16.81 2.40 18.07
N GLY A 344 16.76 1.91 19.32
CA GLY A 344 17.38 2.56 20.47
C GLY A 344 16.79 3.94 20.81
N ILE A 345 15.61 4.28 20.28
CA ILE A 345 15.07 5.64 20.40
C ILE A 345 14.62 5.99 21.82
N LEU A 346 14.45 5.01 22.72
CA LEU A 346 14.10 5.27 24.13
C LEU A 346 15.18 6.06 24.87
N TYR A 347 16.43 6.04 24.40
CA TYR A 347 17.52 6.87 24.94
C TYR A 347 17.33 8.37 24.71
N GLN A 348 16.41 8.76 23.83
CA GLN A 348 15.99 10.15 23.72
C GLN A 348 15.19 10.52 24.98
N PRO A 349 15.63 11.52 25.77
CA PRO A 349 15.00 11.86 27.05
C PRO A 349 13.47 12.02 27.05
N PRO A 350 12.82 12.62 26.03
CA PRO A 350 11.37 12.82 26.08
C PRO A 350 10.57 11.54 25.79
N LEU A 351 11.17 10.50 25.19
CA LEU A 351 10.40 9.41 24.61
C LEU A 351 9.80 8.47 25.66
N ALA A 352 10.58 8.03 26.65
CA ALA A 352 10.07 7.15 27.70
C ALA A 352 8.94 7.81 28.53
N PRO A 353 9.05 9.08 28.99
CA PRO A 353 7.93 9.80 29.60
C PRO A 353 6.70 9.92 28.68
N ALA A 354 6.89 10.16 27.39
CA ALA A 354 5.79 10.26 26.42
C ALA A 354 5.05 8.93 26.24
N LEU A 355 5.75 7.80 26.27
CA LEU A 355 5.13 6.47 26.22
C LEU A 355 4.39 6.11 27.52
N TRP A 356 4.90 6.52 28.69
CA TRP A 356 4.13 6.42 29.94
C TRP A 356 2.84 7.24 29.89
N ARG A 357 2.90 8.45 29.31
CA ARG A 357 1.69 9.25 29.04
C ARG A 357 0.76 8.52 28.07
N GLN A 358 1.29 7.89 27.02
CA GLN A 358 0.49 7.14 26.04
C GLN A 358 -0.27 5.99 26.69
N LEU A 359 0.38 5.23 27.58
CA LEU A 359 -0.26 4.16 28.36
C LEU A 359 -1.42 4.67 29.22
N ALA A 360 -1.29 5.88 29.75
CA ALA A 360 -2.30 6.53 30.59
C ALA A 360 -3.25 7.47 29.83
N LEU A 361 -3.20 7.50 28.50
CA LEU A 361 -3.88 8.53 27.69
C LEU A 361 -5.40 8.29 27.67
N PRO A 362 -6.21 9.23 28.18
CA PRO A 362 -7.65 9.14 28.03
C PRO A 362 -8.05 9.46 26.59
N LEU A 363 -8.87 8.59 25.99
CA LEU A 363 -9.41 8.79 24.64
C LEU A 363 -10.76 9.51 24.67
N SER A 364 -10.93 10.46 23.75
CA SER A 364 -12.20 11.14 23.50
C SER A 364 -13.27 10.15 23.02
N GLY A 365 -14.56 10.54 23.14
CA GLY A 365 -15.66 9.71 22.65
C GLY A 365 -15.57 9.43 21.15
N GLY A 366 -15.20 10.45 20.35
CA GLY A 366 -15.01 10.33 18.90
C GLY A 366 -13.87 9.37 18.53
N SER A 367 -12.73 9.47 19.22
CA SER A 367 -11.58 8.58 19.01
C SER A 367 -11.92 7.12 19.31
N ARG A 368 -12.62 6.86 20.42
CA ARG A 368 -13.08 5.50 20.77
C ARG A 368 -14.03 4.93 19.73
N GLN A 369 -15.00 5.72 19.28
CA GLN A 369 -15.97 5.28 18.28
C GLN A 369 -15.29 4.97 16.95
N ARG A 370 -14.34 5.80 16.51
CA ARG A 370 -13.62 5.61 15.25
C ARG A 370 -12.77 4.34 15.28
N LEU A 371 -12.02 4.12 16.36
CA LEU A 371 -11.24 2.89 16.55
C LEU A 371 -12.13 1.65 16.59
N ALA A 372 -13.25 1.70 17.31
CA ALA A 372 -14.19 0.58 17.40
C ALA A 372 -14.86 0.26 16.06
N LEU A 373 -15.12 1.27 15.23
CA LEU A 373 -15.69 1.09 13.90
C LEU A 373 -14.70 0.40 12.94
N ALA A 374 -13.42 0.75 13.00
CA ALA A 374 -12.40 0.19 12.12
C ALA A 374 -11.90 -1.20 12.59
N TYR A 375 -11.70 -1.39 13.89
CA TYR A 375 -11.00 -2.56 14.46
C TYR A 375 -11.87 -3.47 15.33
N GLY A 376 -13.16 -3.16 15.48
CA GLY A 376 -14.07 -3.90 16.36
C GLY A 376 -13.84 -3.61 17.85
N GLN A 377 -14.42 -4.46 18.70
CA GLN A 377 -14.46 -4.27 20.15
C GLN A 377 -13.84 -5.43 20.95
N SER A 378 -13.09 -6.34 20.30
CA SER A 378 -12.45 -7.48 20.98
C SER A 378 -11.38 -7.05 21.99
N VAL A 379 -10.70 -5.95 21.72
CA VAL A 379 -9.72 -5.30 22.59
C VAL A 379 -10.09 -3.84 22.81
N SER A 380 -9.54 -3.22 23.86
CA SER A 380 -9.84 -1.82 24.16
C SER A 380 -9.31 -0.89 23.06
N PRO A 381 -9.98 0.25 22.79
CA PRO A 381 -9.46 1.28 21.90
C PRO A 381 -8.06 1.79 22.32
N GLU A 382 -7.76 1.81 23.61
CA GLU A 382 -6.44 2.15 24.15
C GLU A 382 -5.36 1.16 23.70
N ALA A 383 -5.63 -0.14 23.79
CA ALA A 383 -4.71 -1.18 23.33
C ALA A 383 -4.50 -1.08 21.80
N ARG A 384 -5.56 -0.79 21.04
CA ARG A 384 -5.46 -0.55 19.59
C ARG A 384 -4.62 0.66 19.23
N LEU A 385 -4.85 1.78 19.90
CA LEU A 385 -4.03 2.97 19.66
C LEU A 385 -2.57 2.71 20.05
N LEU A 386 -2.33 2.01 21.17
CA LEU A 386 -0.98 1.66 21.60
C LEU A 386 -0.27 0.73 20.61
N GLU A 387 -0.98 -0.27 20.05
CA GLU A 387 -0.48 -1.08 18.93
C GLU A 387 -0.03 -0.21 17.77
N GLY A 388 -0.88 0.72 17.31
CA GLY A 388 -0.55 1.63 16.21
C GLY A 388 0.66 2.50 16.52
N VAL A 389 0.75 3.04 17.73
CA VAL A 389 1.90 3.85 18.18
C VAL A 389 3.20 3.05 18.15
N LEU A 390 3.20 1.83 18.69
CA LEU A 390 4.41 0.99 18.71
C LEU A 390 4.80 0.54 17.31
N CYS A 391 3.83 0.20 16.45
CA CYS A 391 4.11 -0.16 15.06
C CYS A 391 4.68 1.03 14.28
N MET A 392 4.09 2.23 14.40
CA MET A 392 4.58 3.42 13.70
C MET A 392 5.96 3.86 14.18
N LEU A 393 6.22 3.82 15.48
CA LEU A 393 7.55 4.10 16.04
C LEU A 393 8.58 3.01 15.72
N GLY A 394 8.17 1.74 15.59
CA GLY A 394 9.07 0.67 15.20
C GLY A 394 9.38 0.67 13.69
N LEU A 395 8.40 1.02 12.87
CA LEU A 395 8.39 0.90 11.41
C LEU A 395 7.94 2.21 10.76
N PRO A 396 8.73 3.30 10.87
CA PRO A 396 8.33 4.62 10.38
C PRO A 396 8.04 4.64 8.87
N LEU A 397 8.65 3.74 8.09
CA LEU A 397 8.45 3.64 6.64
C LEU A 397 7.31 2.67 6.24
N GLY A 398 6.62 2.08 7.21
CA GLY A 398 5.45 1.21 6.96
C GLY A 398 4.12 1.96 6.86
N VAL A 399 4.13 3.29 7.09
CA VAL A 399 2.93 4.14 7.11
C VAL A 399 2.30 4.19 5.72
N GLY A 400 0.99 3.97 5.65
CA GLY A 400 0.22 3.99 4.41
C GLY A 400 -0.78 5.15 4.37
N GLN A 401 -1.06 5.70 3.20
CA GLN A 401 -2.10 6.74 3.03
C GLN A 401 -3.52 6.18 2.90
N GLY A 402 -3.67 4.85 2.79
CA GLY A 402 -4.95 4.20 2.48
C GLY A 402 -5.45 4.56 1.08
N ASN A 403 -6.76 4.49 0.86
CA ASN A 403 -7.42 4.90 -0.38
C ASN A 403 -7.70 6.41 -0.48
N ASN A 404 -7.22 7.20 0.48
CA ASN A 404 -7.42 8.66 0.49
C ASN A 404 -6.19 9.41 -0.08
N PRO A 405 -6.39 10.58 -0.71
CA PRO A 405 -5.31 11.41 -1.24
C PRO A 405 -4.57 12.20 -0.14
N THR A 406 -4.17 11.53 0.95
CA THR A 406 -3.56 12.12 2.15
C THR A 406 -2.06 11.87 2.25
N CYS A 407 -1.37 11.81 1.10
CA CYS A 407 0.07 11.53 1.01
C CYS A 407 0.93 12.44 1.90
N GLN A 408 0.58 13.72 2.03
CA GLN A 408 1.32 14.69 2.84
C GLN A 408 1.24 14.33 4.33
N SER A 409 0.05 14.00 4.82
CA SER A 409 -0.14 13.59 6.22
C SER A 409 0.58 12.29 6.53
N ALA A 410 0.49 11.28 5.65
CA ALA A 410 1.21 10.01 5.82
C ALA A 410 2.73 10.20 5.86
N ARG A 411 3.26 11.07 4.99
CA ARG A 411 4.69 11.43 4.97
C ARG A 411 5.12 12.20 6.21
N ALA A 412 4.28 13.12 6.70
CA ALA A 412 4.54 13.82 7.97
C ALA A 412 4.63 12.82 9.13
N LEU A 413 3.68 11.91 9.28
CA LEU A 413 3.70 10.86 10.31
C LEU A 413 4.96 9.98 10.21
N SER A 414 5.32 9.54 9.00
CA SER A 414 6.53 8.78 8.74
C SER A 414 7.80 9.54 9.13
N MET A 415 7.93 10.80 8.72
CA MET A 415 9.08 11.66 9.03
C MET A 415 9.18 11.94 10.53
N TRP A 416 8.07 12.19 11.22
CA TRP A 416 8.06 12.41 12.67
C TRP A 416 8.45 11.13 13.41
N ALA A 417 7.89 9.97 13.04
CA ALA A 417 8.31 8.70 13.60
C ALA A 417 9.82 8.43 13.41
N TYR A 418 10.38 8.89 12.29
CA TYR A 418 11.80 8.72 11.96
C TYR A 418 12.73 9.71 12.70
N ASN A 419 12.43 11.01 12.66
CA ASN A 419 13.29 12.09 13.15
C ASN A 419 12.93 12.64 14.54
N ASP A 420 11.63 12.76 14.83
CA ASP A 420 11.09 13.53 15.96
C ASP A 420 9.92 12.78 16.64
N PRO A 421 10.20 11.60 17.23
CA PRO A 421 9.16 10.68 17.70
C PRO A 421 8.36 11.22 18.89
N ASP A 422 8.91 12.15 19.68
CA ASP A 422 8.16 12.81 20.75
C ASP A 422 7.16 13.84 20.19
N TYR A 423 7.49 14.54 19.11
CA TYR A 423 6.52 15.38 18.39
C TYR A 423 5.35 14.53 17.85
N LEU A 424 5.62 13.38 17.25
CA LEU A 424 4.58 12.44 16.82
C LEU A 424 3.66 12.05 17.99
N LEU A 425 4.22 11.63 19.12
CA LEU A 425 3.44 11.25 20.31
C LEU A 425 2.64 12.42 20.88
N GLN A 426 3.08 13.66 20.68
CA GLN A 426 2.31 14.85 21.03
C GLN A 426 1.11 15.04 20.10
N MET A 427 1.28 14.86 18.79
CA MET A 427 0.18 14.91 17.81
C MET A 427 -0.87 13.83 18.10
N VAL A 428 -0.43 12.60 18.41
CA VAL A 428 -1.32 11.50 18.79
C VAL A 428 -2.11 11.86 20.05
N ALA A 429 -1.43 12.39 21.08
CA ALA A 429 -2.10 12.76 22.33
C ALA A 429 -3.19 13.82 22.10
N TRP A 430 -2.91 14.85 21.30
CA TRP A 430 -3.86 15.91 20.97
C TRP A 430 -5.05 15.38 20.15
N ALA A 431 -4.80 14.66 19.05
CA ALA A 431 -5.89 14.09 18.26
C ALA A 431 -6.75 13.12 19.08
N ALA A 432 -6.12 12.22 19.83
CA ALA A 432 -6.83 11.16 20.52
C ALA A 432 -7.63 11.65 21.75
N ARG A 433 -7.09 12.58 22.52
CA ARG A 433 -7.71 13.11 23.75
C ARG A 433 -8.59 14.32 23.48
N ASP A 434 -8.08 15.28 22.70
CA ASP A 434 -8.68 16.61 22.55
C ASP A 434 -9.57 16.70 21.30
N ASP A 435 -9.45 15.75 20.37
CA ASP A 435 -10.11 15.79 19.04
C ASP A 435 -9.77 17.09 18.27
N GLU A 436 -8.57 17.63 18.51
CA GLU A 436 -8.06 18.85 17.92
C GLU A 436 -6.53 18.81 17.87
N ILE A 437 -5.95 19.12 16.71
CA ILE A 437 -4.54 19.51 16.56
C ILE A 437 -4.46 21.01 16.24
N VAL A 438 -3.49 21.68 16.85
CA VAL A 438 -3.09 23.06 16.51
C VAL A 438 -1.64 23.06 16.05
N MET A 439 -1.38 23.53 14.83
CA MET A 439 -0.03 23.70 14.28
C MET A 439 0.26 25.17 13.99
N GLN A 440 1.53 25.55 13.96
CA GLN A 440 1.94 26.90 13.56
C GLN A 440 2.22 26.92 12.05
N PHE A 441 1.84 28.02 11.40
CA PHE A 441 2.23 28.34 10.04
C PHE A 441 2.76 29.77 10.03
N GLU A 442 4.08 29.93 9.91
CA GLU A 442 4.75 31.26 9.90
C GLU A 442 4.38 32.14 11.12
N GLY A 443 4.20 31.50 12.29
CA GLY A 443 3.84 32.15 13.55
C GLY A 443 2.34 32.37 13.76
N GLN A 444 1.48 31.90 12.85
CA GLN A 444 0.03 31.89 13.01
C GLN A 444 -0.47 30.50 13.41
N PRO A 445 -1.28 30.36 14.49
CA PRO A 445 -1.85 29.09 14.87
C PRO A 445 -3.00 28.69 13.93
N ILE A 446 -2.99 27.45 13.47
CA ILE A 446 -4.05 26.81 12.68
C ILE A 446 -4.62 25.64 13.50
N SER A 447 -5.89 25.73 13.86
CA SER A 447 -6.62 24.63 14.49
C SER A 447 -7.33 23.77 13.44
N SER A 448 -7.20 22.45 13.55
CA SER A 448 -7.95 21.48 12.75
C SER A 448 -9.48 21.51 12.95
N MET A 449 -9.96 22.11 14.04
CA MET A 449 -11.39 22.23 14.35
C MET A 449 -12.00 23.52 13.79
N SER A 450 -11.22 24.60 13.73
CA SER A 450 -11.64 25.87 13.13
C SER A 450 -11.38 25.94 11.62
N SER A 451 -10.58 25.02 11.07
CA SER A 451 -10.25 24.96 9.64
C SER A 451 -11.45 24.47 8.82
N GLY A 452 -11.48 24.87 7.55
CA GLY A 452 -12.46 24.34 6.59
C GLY A 452 -12.28 22.84 6.30
N ALA A 453 -13.07 22.32 5.36
CA ALA A 453 -12.93 20.95 4.89
C ALA A 453 -11.49 20.65 4.42
N GLY A 454 -11.01 19.44 4.66
CA GLY A 454 -9.72 18.97 4.13
C GLY A 454 -9.80 18.63 2.65
N LEU A 455 -8.76 17.98 2.12
CA LEU A 455 -8.74 17.50 0.73
C LEU A 455 -9.51 16.17 0.58
N SER A 456 -9.59 15.37 1.64
CA SER A 456 -10.35 14.13 1.63
C SER A 456 -11.86 14.37 1.78
N THR A 457 -12.65 13.69 0.95
CA THR A 457 -14.12 13.82 0.90
C THR A 457 -14.85 12.86 1.86
N GLY A 458 -14.15 11.94 2.54
CA GLY A 458 -14.76 10.95 3.43
C GLY A 458 -13.80 10.34 4.47
N LEU A 459 -14.38 9.73 5.51
CA LEU A 459 -13.61 8.97 6.49
C LEU A 459 -13.21 7.63 5.86
N SER A 460 -11.91 7.38 5.77
CA SER A 460 -11.40 6.07 5.39
C SER A 460 -11.02 5.26 6.62
N LEU A 461 -11.43 3.98 6.63
CA LEU A 461 -11.17 3.05 7.73
C LEU A 461 -9.97 2.13 7.46
N ASP A 462 -9.37 2.22 6.28
CA ASP A 462 -8.19 1.47 5.83
C ASP A 462 -6.87 2.15 6.25
N LEU A 463 -6.82 2.64 7.49
CA LEU A 463 -5.67 3.35 8.06
C LEU A 463 -5.27 2.70 9.39
N ASP A 464 -3.96 2.67 9.67
CA ASP A 464 -3.45 2.23 10.97
C ASP A 464 -4.06 3.06 12.12
N PRO A 465 -4.09 2.56 13.37
CA PRO A 465 -4.78 3.23 14.47
C PRO A 465 -4.35 4.67 14.72
N VAL A 466 -3.07 5.01 14.48
CA VAL A 466 -2.57 6.37 14.63
C VAL A 466 -3.04 7.24 13.48
N SER A 467 -2.84 6.79 12.24
CA SER A 467 -3.26 7.52 11.04
C SER A 467 -4.77 7.77 11.03
N LEU A 468 -5.58 6.79 11.44
CA LEU A 468 -7.03 6.89 11.55
C LEU A 468 -7.50 8.04 12.47
N LEU A 469 -6.75 8.33 13.53
CA LEU A 469 -7.04 9.42 14.44
C LEU A 469 -6.42 10.74 13.97
N VAL A 470 -5.18 10.73 13.51
CA VAL A 470 -4.38 11.95 13.28
C VAL A 470 -4.59 12.55 11.88
N VAL A 471 -4.65 11.73 10.83
CA VAL A 471 -4.73 12.20 9.42
C VAL A 471 -5.90 13.15 9.17
N PRO A 472 -7.12 12.92 9.68
CA PRO A 472 -8.24 13.84 9.46
C PRO A 472 -7.98 15.27 9.96
N HIS A 473 -7.19 15.43 11.02
CA HIS A 473 -6.80 16.75 11.52
C HIS A 473 -5.70 17.38 10.66
N LEU A 474 -4.70 16.59 10.29
CA LEU A 474 -3.60 17.04 9.45
C LEU A 474 -4.05 17.45 8.05
N ASP A 475 -5.01 16.73 7.46
CA ASP A 475 -5.57 17.04 6.14
C ASP A 475 -6.25 18.42 6.14
N ARG A 476 -7.01 18.76 7.19
CA ARG A 476 -7.62 20.08 7.35
C ARG A 476 -6.58 21.19 7.53
N ILE A 477 -5.56 20.94 8.35
CA ILE A 477 -4.47 21.90 8.58
C ILE A 477 -3.69 22.14 7.28
N TYR A 478 -3.34 21.08 6.56
CA TYR A 478 -2.63 21.17 5.28
C TYR A 478 -3.44 21.97 4.24
N ALA A 479 -4.75 21.68 4.12
CA ALA A 479 -5.63 22.44 3.25
C ALA A 479 -5.69 23.93 3.63
N GLU A 480 -5.71 24.24 4.93
CA GLU A 480 -5.70 25.63 5.41
C GLU A 480 -4.37 26.35 5.13
N MET A 481 -3.23 25.68 5.34
CA MET A 481 -1.92 26.22 4.96
C MET A 481 -1.87 26.54 3.45
N GLY A 482 -2.46 25.68 2.62
CA GLY A 482 -2.64 25.92 1.19
C GLY A 482 -3.49 27.16 0.89
N ARG A 483 -4.62 27.34 1.59
CA ARG A 483 -5.49 28.54 1.45
C ARG A 483 -4.74 29.82 1.78
N LEU A 484 -3.91 29.82 2.82
CA LEU A 484 -3.08 30.95 3.22
C LEU A 484 -1.97 31.29 2.19
N CYS A 485 -1.71 30.39 1.24
CA CYS A 485 -0.76 30.59 0.15
C CYS A 485 -1.40 31.01 -1.19
N LEU A 486 -2.74 31.09 -1.31
CA LEU A 486 -3.43 31.30 -2.59
C LEU A 486 -3.00 32.56 -3.35
N ASP A 487 -2.71 33.64 -2.63
CA ASP A 487 -2.29 34.92 -3.23
C ASP A 487 -0.78 35.01 -3.48
N ARG A 488 -0.01 33.94 -3.22
CA ARG A 488 1.45 33.92 -3.40
C ARG A 488 1.83 33.43 -4.79
N GLU A 489 2.87 34.02 -5.37
CA GLU A 489 3.42 33.60 -6.66
C GLU A 489 4.28 32.34 -6.50
N GLY A 490 3.95 31.28 -7.26
CA GLY A 490 4.69 30.02 -7.29
C GLY A 490 3.94 28.87 -6.62
N ASP A 491 4.63 27.75 -6.41
CA ASP A 491 4.03 26.54 -5.85
C ASP A 491 3.94 26.63 -4.30
N PRO A 492 2.76 26.36 -3.70
CA PRO A 492 2.55 26.48 -2.25
C PRO A 492 3.45 25.57 -1.42
N HIS A 493 3.93 24.44 -1.96
CA HIS A 493 4.81 23.51 -1.26
C HIS A 493 6.10 24.17 -0.78
N ARG A 494 6.55 25.26 -1.43
CA ARG A 494 7.68 26.08 -1.00
C ARG A 494 7.56 26.54 0.45
N TRP A 495 6.35 26.91 0.90
CA TRP A 495 6.09 27.41 2.25
C TRP A 495 5.45 26.36 3.14
N VAL A 496 4.54 25.54 2.57
CA VAL A 496 3.81 24.54 3.34
C VAL A 496 4.73 23.43 3.83
N ASN A 497 5.62 22.89 2.99
CA ASN A 497 6.42 21.72 3.38
C ASN A 497 7.32 21.95 4.60
N PRO A 498 8.07 23.07 4.71
CA PRO A 498 8.90 23.36 5.89
C PRO A 498 8.11 23.53 7.19
N GLU A 499 6.89 24.08 7.12
CA GLU A 499 6.05 24.31 8.30
C GLU A 499 5.25 23.04 8.68
N PHE A 500 4.86 22.25 7.68
CA PHE A 500 4.04 21.06 7.88
C PHE A 500 4.85 19.83 8.32
N HIS A 501 6.02 19.57 7.70
CA HIS A 501 6.80 18.36 8.00
C HIS A 501 7.78 18.56 9.16
N GLY A 502 8.30 19.77 9.37
CA GLY A 502 9.25 20.06 10.42
C GLY A 502 10.44 20.89 9.95
N TRP A 503 11.19 21.43 10.90
CA TRP A 503 12.27 22.39 10.65
C TRP A 503 13.39 21.87 9.72
N TRP A 504 13.56 20.54 9.64
CA TRP A 504 14.56 19.89 8.81
C TRP A 504 14.22 19.90 7.33
N ALA A 505 12.97 20.12 6.93
CA ALA A 505 12.61 20.28 5.53
C ALA A 505 13.20 21.60 5.02
N GLY A 506 14.11 21.49 4.05
CA GLY A 506 14.91 22.63 3.57
C GLY A 506 14.04 23.79 3.09
N ARG A 507 14.42 25.02 3.43
CA ARG A 507 13.73 26.24 2.96
C ARG A 507 14.14 26.67 1.55
N GLY A 508 15.22 26.10 1.01
CA GLY A 508 15.53 26.18 -0.41
C GLY A 508 14.54 25.33 -1.19
N PHE A 509 14.13 25.81 -2.37
CA PHE A 509 13.09 25.18 -3.16
C PHE A 509 13.41 25.33 -4.65
N HIS A 510 13.44 24.21 -5.37
CA HIS A 510 13.48 24.18 -6.82
C HIS A 510 12.25 23.47 -7.36
N ILE A 511 11.68 24.05 -8.41
CA ILE A 511 10.62 23.48 -9.24
C ILE A 511 11.06 23.56 -10.69
N ILE A 512 10.88 22.48 -11.45
CA ILE A 512 11.25 22.41 -12.87
C ILE A 512 10.11 22.84 -13.81
N VAL A 513 8.89 22.93 -13.28
CA VAL A 513 7.65 23.22 -14.01
C VAL A 513 7.19 24.64 -13.70
N ASP A 514 6.89 25.41 -14.73
CA ASP A 514 6.16 26.67 -14.55
C ASP A 514 4.72 26.38 -14.11
N VAL A 515 4.33 26.89 -12.94
CA VAL A 515 3.05 26.59 -12.29
C VAL A 515 1.85 27.06 -13.13
N THR A 516 2.03 28.11 -13.95
CA THR A 516 0.96 28.69 -14.76
C THR A 516 0.71 27.88 -16.04
N THR A 517 1.77 27.51 -16.74
CA THR A 517 1.72 26.89 -18.07
C THR A 517 1.85 25.37 -18.03
N GLY A 518 2.37 24.81 -16.93
CA GLY A 518 2.69 23.39 -16.80
C GLY A 518 3.88 22.95 -17.68
N LYS A 519 4.61 23.89 -18.30
CA LYS A 519 5.77 23.62 -19.14
C LYS A 519 7.05 23.50 -18.31
N ILE A 520 8.01 22.74 -18.81
CA ILE A 520 9.30 22.53 -18.18
C ILE A 520 10.26 23.65 -18.60
N GLU A 521 10.86 24.31 -17.62
CA GLU A 521 11.78 25.42 -17.83
C GLU A 521 13.18 25.12 -17.29
N THR A 522 14.21 25.41 -18.08
CA THR A 522 15.63 25.29 -17.67
C THR A 522 16.00 23.95 -16.99
N PRO A 523 15.63 22.79 -17.58
CA PRO A 523 15.77 21.50 -16.91
C PRO A 523 17.22 21.15 -16.55
N GLU A 524 18.19 21.60 -17.35
CA GLU A 524 19.61 21.39 -17.05
C GLU A 524 20.01 22.06 -15.72
N THR A 525 19.58 23.30 -15.49
CA THR A 525 19.85 24.03 -14.24
C THR A 525 19.24 23.30 -13.05
N PHE A 526 17.99 22.87 -13.17
CA PHE A 526 17.28 22.10 -12.13
C PHE A 526 18.05 20.83 -11.74
N TYR A 527 18.45 20.02 -12.73
CA TYR A 527 19.16 18.77 -12.46
C TYR A 527 20.58 18.98 -11.93
N ARG A 528 21.30 20.03 -12.38
CA ARG A 528 22.60 20.39 -11.80
C ARG A 528 22.50 20.68 -10.30
N HIS A 529 21.47 21.43 -9.90
CA HIS A 529 21.22 21.68 -8.47
C HIS A 529 20.85 20.39 -7.73
N PHE A 530 19.96 19.57 -8.29
CA PHE A 530 19.58 18.31 -7.66
C PHE A 530 20.77 17.37 -7.40
N TYR A 531 21.62 17.19 -8.41
CA TYR A 531 22.85 16.39 -8.29
C TYR A 531 23.81 16.98 -7.25
N ALA A 532 24.04 18.29 -7.31
CA ALA A 532 24.93 18.97 -6.36
C ALA A 532 24.46 18.88 -4.91
N THR A 533 23.15 18.77 -4.68
CA THR A 533 22.58 18.61 -3.34
C THR A 533 22.61 17.14 -2.88
N TYR A 534 22.13 16.20 -3.71
CA TYR A 534 21.82 14.85 -3.24
C TYR A 534 22.80 13.76 -3.68
N HIS A 535 23.63 13.99 -4.70
CA HIS A 535 24.49 12.96 -5.25
C HIS A 535 25.87 12.98 -4.57
N PRO A 536 26.31 11.89 -3.89
CA PRO A 536 27.56 11.87 -3.11
C PRO A 536 28.82 12.30 -3.88
N PHE A 537 28.90 12.04 -5.18
CA PHE A 537 30.03 12.47 -6.01
C PHE A 537 30.11 13.98 -6.30
N TYR A 538 29.01 14.73 -6.10
CA TYR A 538 28.93 16.16 -6.43
C TYR A 538 28.64 17.04 -5.20
N ASN A 539 28.28 16.45 -4.07
CA ASN A 539 27.94 17.17 -2.83
C ASN A 539 29.04 17.10 -1.75
N GLY A 540 30.26 16.65 -2.11
CA GLY A 540 31.35 16.48 -1.16
C GLY A 540 31.21 15.23 -0.28
N ASN A 541 30.53 14.19 -0.78
CA ASN A 541 30.26 12.92 -0.11
C ASN A 541 29.50 13.08 1.22
N GLN A 542 28.60 14.06 1.27
CA GLN A 542 27.73 14.30 2.42
C GLN A 542 26.48 13.43 2.31
N PRO A 543 26.21 12.53 3.28
CA PRO A 543 24.96 11.81 3.31
C PRO A 543 23.80 12.76 3.65
N LEU A 544 22.60 12.44 3.18
CA LEU A 544 21.42 13.18 3.58
C LEU A 544 21.19 13.00 5.09
N VAL A 545 21.13 14.11 5.82
CA VAL A 545 21.00 14.09 7.29
C VAL A 545 19.57 13.78 7.73
N HIS A 546 18.59 14.43 7.09
CA HIS A 546 17.17 14.25 7.39
C HIS A 546 16.37 14.00 6.11
N PRO A 547 15.37 13.10 6.14
CA PRO A 547 14.43 12.92 5.07
C PRO A 547 13.88 14.23 4.50
N GLN A 548 13.87 14.38 3.19
CA GLN A 548 13.43 15.60 2.51
C GLN A 548 12.16 15.38 1.69
N PRO A 549 11.21 16.34 1.72
CA PRO A 549 10.05 16.27 0.86
C PRO A 549 10.42 16.52 -0.60
N ALA A 550 9.83 15.72 -1.48
CA ALA A 550 10.00 15.83 -2.92
C ALA A 550 8.70 15.48 -3.64
N GLY A 551 8.59 15.92 -4.88
CA GLY A 551 7.46 15.64 -5.73
C GLY A 551 7.94 15.04 -7.04
N ILE A 552 7.24 14.00 -7.47
CA ILE A 552 7.48 13.29 -8.71
C ILE A 552 6.30 13.43 -9.66
N ALA A 553 6.61 13.43 -10.96
CA ALA A 553 5.66 13.24 -12.02
C ALA A 553 5.45 11.73 -12.18
N VAL A 554 4.29 11.23 -11.75
CA VAL A 554 3.95 9.82 -11.89
C VAL A 554 3.61 9.54 -13.34
N THR A 555 4.16 8.45 -13.84
CA THR A 555 3.87 7.93 -15.17
C THR A 555 3.35 6.50 -15.08
N ASP A 556 2.52 6.09 -16.04
CA ASP A 556 2.15 4.69 -16.22
C ASP A 556 3.31 3.89 -16.88
N SER A 557 3.12 2.57 -17.04
CA SER A 557 4.08 1.69 -17.73
C SER A 557 4.34 2.09 -19.20
N ALA A 558 3.47 2.92 -19.78
CA ALA A 558 3.63 3.52 -21.11
C ALA A 558 4.44 4.83 -21.10
N SER A 559 4.95 5.24 -19.94
CA SER A 559 5.61 6.53 -19.71
C SER A 559 4.72 7.76 -19.90
N ARG A 560 3.39 7.60 -19.91
CA ARG A 560 2.44 8.72 -19.98
C ARG A 560 2.27 9.33 -18.60
N PHE A 561 2.26 10.66 -18.54
CA PHE A 561 2.01 11.38 -17.30
C PHE A 561 0.58 11.17 -16.80
N ILE A 562 0.43 10.70 -15.56
CA ILE A 562 -0.88 10.47 -14.94
C ILE A 562 -1.17 11.44 -13.79
N GLY A 563 -0.15 12.05 -13.18
CA GLY A 563 -0.36 13.01 -12.11
C GLY A 563 0.90 13.37 -11.33
N TRP A 564 0.74 14.30 -10.39
CA TRP A 564 1.77 14.68 -9.43
C TRP A 564 1.63 13.83 -8.17
N HIS A 565 2.75 13.40 -7.60
CA HIS A 565 2.74 12.64 -6.36
C HIS A 565 3.87 13.07 -5.44
N ALA A 566 3.61 13.03 -4.14
CA ALA A 566 4.57 13.45 -3.13
C ALA A 566 5.25 12.22 -2.50
N ILE A 567 6.58 12.28 -2.41
CA ILE A 567 7.43 11.23 -1.84
C ILE A 567 8.48 11.85 -0.92
N THR A 568 9.18 11.01 -0.17
CA THR A 568 10.22 11.45 0.76
C THR A 568 11.58 10.89 0.34
N ILE A 569 12.54 11.74 0.02
CA ILE A 569 13.94 11.33 -0.23
C ILE A 569 14.57 10.95 1.12
N LEU A 570 15.15 9.76 1.20
CA LEU A 570 15.74 9.23 2.44
C LEU A 570 17.26 9.26 2.41
N ARG A 571 17.87 8.83 1.29
CA ARG A 571 19.32 8.79 1.11
C ARG A 571 19.70 8.54 -0.34
N ALA A 572 20.95 8.85 -0.69
CA ALA A 572 21.59 8.40 -1.92
C ALA A 572 22.86 7.63 -1.57
N ALA A 573 23.04 6.45 -2.17
CA ALA A 573 24.19 5.58 -1.93
C ALA A 573 24.40 4.60 -3.07
N LEU A 574 25.62 4.06 -3.19
CA LEU A 574 25.89 2.95 -4.09
C LEU A 574 25.11 1.70 -3.66
N GLY A 575 24.48 1.04 -4.63
CA GLY A 575 23.87 -0.28 -4.46
C GLY A 575 24.93 -1.39 -4.47
N PRO A 576 24.51 -2.66 -4.27
CA PRO A 576 25.40 -3.84 -4.34
C PRO A 576 26.09 -4.04 -5.69
N ASP A 577 25.57 -3.43 -6.75
CA ASP A 577 26.07 -3.45 -8.13
C ASP A 577 26.96 -2.24 -8.47
N ASP A 578 27.36 -1.46 -7.46
CA ASP A 578 28.11 -0.20 -7.60
C ASP A 578 27.38 0.88 -8.44
N THR A 579 26.06 0.76 -8.62
CA THR A 579 25.23 1.81 -9.23
C THR A 579 24.84 2.83 -8.16
N MET A 580 24.97 4.13 -8.45
CA MET A 580 24.42 5.16 -7.55
C MET A 580 22.89 5.14 -7.59
N ARG A 581 22.27 4.94 -6.44
CA ARG A 581 20.81 4.86 -6.30
C ARG A 581 20.31 5.92 -5.34
N LEU A 582 19.08 6.35 -5.57
CA LEU A 582 18.33 7.18 -4.64
C LEU A 582 17.25 6.32 -4.00
N TYR A 583 17.22 6.36 -2.67
CA TYR A 583 16.28 5.63 -1.83
C TYR A 583 15.28 6.61 -1.25
N PHE A 584 14.00 6.25 -1.34
CA PHE A 584 12.89 7.11 -0.98
C PHE A 584 11.76 6.30 -0.34
N PHE A 585 10.86 7.00 0.35
CA PHE A 585 9.64 6.46 0.89
C PHE A 585 8.44 6.97 0.10
N ASN A 586 7.55 6.04 -0.27
CA ASN A 586 6.32 6.30 -1.00
C ASN A 586 5.10 5.84 -0.16
N PRO A 587 4.21 6.74 0.27
CA PRO A 587 3.10 6.40 1.17
C PRO A 587 1.90 5.73 0.48
N ASN A 588 1.97 5.42 -0.81
CA ASN A 588 0.84 4.98 -1.64
C ASN A 588 0.44 3.50 -1.48
N ASN A 589 0.95 2.79 -0.46
CA ASN A 589 0.75 1.34 -0.23
C ASN A 589 1.29 0.41 -1.33
N ASP A 590 1.88 0.95 -2.40
CA ASP A 590 2.49 0.17 -3.47
C ASP A 590 3.73 0.89 -4.02
N SER A 591 4.88 0.59 -3.42
CA SER A 591 6.15 1.21 -3.78
C SER A 591 6.81 0.59 -5.02
N GLY A 592 6.36 -0.57 -5.50
CA GLY A 592 7.03 -1.34 -6.57
C GLY A 592 6.49 -1.05 -7.98
N GLN A 593 6.31 0.23 -8.31
CA GLN A 593 5.62 0.64 -9.53
C GLN A 593 6.51 0.61 -10.78
N ASP A 594 5.91 0.30 -11.92
CA ASP A 594 6.51 0.52 -13.24
C ASP A 594 6.14 1.92 -13.77
N TRP A 595 7.14 2.78 -13.92
CA TRP A 595 7.01 4.15 -14.43
C TRP A 595 7.34 4.25 -15.94
N GLY A 596 7.44 3.12 -16.64
CA GLY A 596 7.68 3.01 -18.07
C GLY A 596 9.10 3.36 -18.50
N ASP A 597 9.43 3.12 -19.77
CA ASP A 597 10.78 3.31 -20.34
C ASP A 597 11.85 2.50 -19.59
N GLY A 598 11.46 1.35 -19.04
CA GLY A 598 12.31 0.47 -18.23
C GLY A 598 12.62 0.99 -16.82
N VAL A 599 11.92 2.04 -16.37
CA VAL A 599 12.05 2.59 -15.01
C VAL A 599 11.10 1.85 -14.07
N VAL A 600 11.60 0.79 -13.42
CA VAL A 600 10.84 -0.02 -12.46
C VAL A 600 11.38 0.20 -11.05
N VAL A 601 10.53 0.68 -10.15
CA VAL A 601 10.90 0.95 -8.77
C VAL A 601 11.18 -0.36 -8.03
N SER A 602 12.34 -0.44 -7.40
CA SER A 602 12.75 -1.61 -6.61
C SER A 602 12.39 -1.38 -5.13
N THR A 603 11.90 -2.40 -4.44
CA THR A 603 11.65 -2.38 -2.98
C THR A 603 12.62 -3.28 -2.20
N ALA A 604 13.43 -4.06 -2.92
CA ALA A 604 14.46 -4.95 -2.36
C ALA A 604 15.52 -5.31 -3.41
N GLY A 605 16.60 -5.94 -2.97
CA GLY A 605 17.65 -6.52 -3.83
C GLY A 605 18.73 -5.54 -4.29
N ASN A 606 18.54 -4.23 -4.15
CA ASN A 606 19.48 -3.19 -4.57
C ASN A 606 20.00 -2.35 -3.40
N GLY A 607 19.92 -2.89 -2.18
CA GLY A 607 20.40 -2.23 -0.96
C GLY A 607 19.33 -1.47 -0.18
N GLU A 608 18.05 -1.63 -0.53
CA GLU A 608 16.91 -1.10 0.22
C GLU A 608 16.87 -1.69 1.63
N ARG A 609 16.51 -0.84 2.59
CA ARG A 609 16.04 -1.26 3.92
C ARG A 609 14.53 -1.45 3.86
N PHE A 610 13.97 -2.21 4.79
CA PHE A 610 12.53 -2.42 4.85
C PHE A 610 11.74 -1.09 4.82
N GLY A 611 10.77 -1.00 3.92
CA GLY A 611 9.96 0.20 3.66
C GLY A 611 10.61 1.24 2.72
N GLU A 612 11.86 1.06 2.31
CA GLU A 612 12.49 1.89 1.27
C GLU A 612 12.11 1.39 -0.12
N ALA A 613 11.94 2.34 -1.03
CA ALA A 613 11.92 2.14 -2.46
C ALA A 613 13.20 2.75 -3.06
N SER A 614 13.65 2.26 -4.22
CA SER A 614 14.82 2.85 -4.87
C SER A 614 14.79 2.77 -6.38
N LEU A 615 15.53 3.69 -6.99
CA LEU A 615 15.85 3.73 -8.41
C LEU A 615 17.31 4.16 -8.61
N PRO A 616 17.93 3.78 -9.75
CA PRO A 616 19.13 4.46 -10.23
C PRO A 616 18.93 5.98 -10.21
N PHE A 617 19.96 6.72 -9.79
CA PHE A 617 19.84 8.14 -9.49
C PHE A 617 19.28 8.95 -10.68
N ALA A 618 19.78 8.68 -11.89
CA ALA A 618 19.34 9.36 -13.10
C ALA A 618 17.86 9.08 -13.44
N GLN A 619 17.41 7.83 -13.25
CA GLN A 619 16.02 7.44 -13.49
C GLN A 619 15.08 8.13 -12.51
N PHE A 620 15.43 8.16 -11.22
CA PHE A 620 14.66 8.91 -10.23
C PHE A 620 14.61 10.41 -10.56
N ALA A 621 15.78 11.02 -10.82
CA ALA A 621 15.87 12.44 -11.16
C ALA A 621 14.98 12.78 -12.36
N SER A 622 14.89 11.89 -13.36
CA SER A 622 14.06 12.11 -14.55
C SER A 622 12.57 12.26 -14.24
N ARG A 623 12.08 11.75 -13.10
CA ARG A 623 10.69 11.87 -12.64
C ARG A 623 10.48 12.98 -11.62
N LEU A 624 11.54 13.59 -11.11
CA LEU A 624 11.46 14.65 -10.12
C LEU A 624 10.98 15.96 -10.74
N TYR A 625 10.03 16.65 -10.08
CA TYR A 625 9.61 17.99 -10.49
C TYR A 625 9.78 19.07 -9.41
N ILE A 626 9.79 18.69 -8.12
CA ILE A 626 10.13 19.57 -7.00
C ILE A 626 11.04 18.88 -5.99
N PHE A 627 11.96 19.65 -5.41
CA PHE A 627 12.72 19.23 -4.23
C PHE A 627 13.09 20.42 -3.35
N HIS A 628 13.33 20.11 -2.07
CA HIS A 628 13.84 21.05 -1.08
C HIS A 628 15.35 20.87 -0.88
N LEU A 629 16.02 21.91 -0.40
CA LEU A 629 17.43 21.86 -0.03
C LEU A 629 17.74 22.89 1.08
N ASP A 630 18.91 22.75 1.69
CA ASP A 630 19.50 23.84 2.47
C ASP A 630 20.10 24.89 1.51
N PRO A 631 19.63 26.15 1.52
CA PRO A 631 20.19 27.22 0.69
C PRO A 631 21.68 27.50 0.92
N GLN A 632 22.24 27.09 2.06
CA GLN A 632 23.64 27.25 2.42
C GLN A 632 24.50 26.09 1.90
N GLU A 633 23.90 24.96 1.53
CA GLU A 633 24.58 23.75 1.03
C GLU A 633 24.29 23.56 -0.47
N GLN A 634 24.88 24.41 -1.30
CA GLN A 634 24.60 24.43 -2.75
C GLN A 634 25.40 23.37 -3.54
N GLY A 635 26.34 22.67 -2.90
CA GLY A 635 27.25 21.73 -3.55
C GLY A 635 28.07 22.38 -4.68
N ALA A 636 28.43 21.59 -5.70
CA ALA A 636 29.13 22.08 -6.89
C ALA A 636 28.32 21.81 -8.19
N PRO A 637 27.28 22.60 -8.51
CA PRO A 637 26.45 22.41 -9.71
C PRO A 637 27.22 22.47 -11.03
N ALA A 638 28.34 23.22 -11.04
CA ALA A 638 29.22 23.35 -12.19
C ALA A 638 30.03 22.07 -12.48
N ASP A 639 30.25 21.22 -11.48
CA ASP A 639 31.06 20.00 -11.60
C ASP A 639 30.24 18.80 -12.13
N VAL A 640 28.91 18.95 -12.17
CA VAL A 640 28.01 17.92 -12.71
C VAL A 640 28.29 17.72 -14.20
N ARG A 641 28.62 16.47 -14.57
CA ARG A 641 29.05 16.11 -15.92
C ARG A 641 27.90 16.20 -16.91
N GLY A 642 28.19 16.59 -18.15
CA GLY A 642 27.20 16.65 -19.23
C GLY A 642 26.59 15.29 -19.59
N GLU A 643 27.32 14.19 -19.40
CA GLU A 643 26.84 12.83 -19.66
C GLU A 643 25.70 12.43 -18.71
N GLU A 644 25.82 12.73 -17.40
CA GLU A 644 24.77 12.50 -16.41
C GLU A 644 23.48 13.25 -16.78
N LEU A 645 23.64 14.52 -17.18
CA LEU A 645 22.52 15.36 -17.56
C LEU A 645 21.87 14.87 -18.86
N ALA A 646 22.68 14.39 -19.82
CA ALA A 646 22.16 13.82 -21.07
C ALA A 646 21.32 12.57 -20.81
N ASP A 647 21.72 11.72 -19.87
CA ASP A 647 20.98 10.51 -19.49
C ASP A 647 19.61 10.84 -18.86
N VAL A 648 19.60 11.70 -17.83
CA VAL A 648 18.36 12.16 -17.18
C VAL A 648 17.42 12.83 -18.18
N MET A 649 17.96 13.70 -19.03
CA MET A 649 17.18 14.38 -20.08
C MET A 649 16.62 13.41 -21.12
N GLY A 650 17.31 12.29 -21.39
CA GLY A 650 16.83 11.22 -22.25
C GLY A 650 15.55 10.58 -21.71
N TYR A 651 15.58 10.15 -20.44
CA TYR A 651 14.41 9.60 -19.74
C TYR A 651 13.26 10.60 -19.60
N LEU A 652 13.56 11.89 -19.34
CA LEU A 652 12.55 12.94 -19.28
C LEU A 652 11.81 13.10 -20.62
N ARG A 653 12.54 13.19 -21.73
CA ARG A 653 11.98 13.40 -23.08
C ARG A 653 11.11 12.24 -23.57
N ARG A 654 11.43 11.00 -23.17
CA ARG A 654 10.66 9.80 -23.52
C ARG A 654 9.48 9.53 -22.58
N SER A 655 9.21 10.43 -21.64
CA SER A 655 8.14 10.27 -20.65
C SER A 655 7.32 11.55 -20.50
N TRP A 656 7.07 12.01 -19.26
CA TRP A 656 6.22 13.16 -18.95
C TRP A 656 6.70 14.49 -19.54
N GLY A 657 7.98 14.58 -19.90
CA GLY A 657 8.57 15.75 -20.56
C GLY A 657 8.26 15.87 -22.05
N ALA A 658 7.78 14.80 -22.72
CA ALA A 658 7.56 14.77 -24.16
C ALA A 658 6.69 15.93 -24.69
N GLU A 659 5.63 16.27 -23.94
CA GLU A 659 4.68 17.33 -24.31
C GLU A 659 4.89 18.63 -23.52
N ARG A 660 5.82 18.64 -22.55
CA ARG A 660 6.02 19.73 -21.58
C ARG A 660 7.30 20.52 -21.80
N LEU A 661 8.30 19.94 -22.45
CA LEU A 661 9.47 20.67 -22.91
C LEU A 661 9.03 21.68 -23.99
N THR A 662 9.48 22.92 -23.86
CA THR A 662 9.32 23.91 -24.91
C THR A 662 10.13 23.48 -26.14
N GLU A 663 9.52 23.55 -27.33
CA GLU A 663 10.28 23.38 -28.57
C GLU A 663 11.39 24.43 -28.59
N THR A 664 12.62 23.96 -28.82
CA THR A 664 13.82 24.80 -28.81
C THR A 664 13.95 25.59 -30.10
#